data_AF-A0A372LNU6-F1
#
_entry.id   AF-A0A372LNU6-F1
#
_cell.length_a   1.000
_cell.length_b   1.000
_cell.length_c   1.000
_cell.angle_alpha   90.00
_cell.angle_beta   90.00
_cell.angle_gamma   90.00
#
_symmetry.space_group_name_H-M   'P 1'
#
loop_
_entity.id
_entity.type
_entity.pdbx_description
1 polymer ?
#
loop_
_entity_poly.entity_id
_entity_poly.type
_entity_poly.pdbx_seq_one_letter_code
_entity_poly.pdbx_strand_id
1 'polypeptide(L)'
;MSGDMKTFRKKDCVKMHFTTKGSKFLVAALSLSLGMFNVTPPVNAESQKETEVIVVYKNQEGKGDALDLSNQVDHQFKSVPALAVTIENKDIDQLEDNPDIAYVEENITFSALEDSIRLLSEEQVKSKAASYGVPREESQWNLQAVKASSAWSRGYTGRGVKVAVIDSGIAPHAELKIAGGISTVNYTNSYFDDNGHGTHVAGIIASKKNGAGLVGVAPNTEIYAVKAMDSKGNGNLQDLLEAIDWAIVNKIDILNMSLSLTEDSRLLRAMIDKANNSGMLVVAAGGNSGTPDGSGNTVEYPAKYSSAIAVSAVDSQLERGSFSAAGEEIQFAAPGVDVISTYLNGGYAQANGTSMAAPHIAGLLALLKEKYPAKTNAELKEHLKLHTVDLGSAGRDPLYGFGFASFTTEVEDAAQQLANVERAIALAEASLSRTDIAAAQSQIDRLAESPEKNRFNQRINTVRELAAQNELQQQRTAFARNAVEAAEKYRTQQYLNNAGDAVKALPIGNERAALESRLDALRTEVANKAVYNEAEEKVAAAEKSLKKADVIAAQQTISQIPSGVEVHTLLKRLDAVKIAILNNANAKVAAAEKDKNKKLADAAQTAINEVIYSSDKNSLQKRLDLVRAWIMSNAKSKVASAEKYKTKSYLTAAQAAVNELLAGGSKTYLQQKLDAVSRFIQQDAINKVTAAEKKLRQDYVDKAQYAVNELENGSLKTSLQQRLDIAKKKITELYKKQFSAADAKVRMAERYKTKKYKSSAQIAVNSLKTSYQKTVLQKRLNAVRAR
;
A
#
# COMPACT_ATOMS: atom_id res chain seq x y z
N MET A 1 -6.29 -18.15 -40.60
CA MET A 1 -7.15 -17.27 -41.43
C MET A 1 -6.26 -16.12 -41.90
N SER A 2 -5.42 -16.30 -42.93
CA SER A 2 -5.73 -16.21 -44.38
C SER A 2 -6.35 -14.86 -44.78
N GLY A 3 -5.64 -14.08 -45.60
CA GLY A 3 -6.28 -12.97 -46.31
C GLY A 3 -5.35 -11.94 -46.97
N ASP A 4 -4.42 -12.38 -47.82
CA ASP A 4 -3.86 -11.54 -48.88
C ASP A 4 -4.94 -11.10 -49.87
N MET A 5 -4.92 -9.85 -50.34
CA MET A 5 -5.62 -9.48 -51.58
C MET A 5 -4.99 -8.29 -52.35
N LYS A 6 -4.16 -8.64 -53.34
CA LYS A 6 -4.23 -8.27 -54.78
C LYS A 6 -4.42 -6.78 -55.20
N THR A 7 -3.34 -6.26 -55.80
CA THR A 7 -3.20 -5.70 -57.18
C THR A 7 -4.30 -4.84 -57.82
N PHE A 8 -3.89 -3.68 -58.35
CA PHE A 8 -4.47 -3.08 -59.56
C PHE A 8 -3.38 -2.60 -60.55
N ARG A 9 -3.64 -2.82 -61.85
CA ARG A 9 -2.76 -2.59 -63.01
C ARG A 9 -2.96 -1.21 -63.66
N LYS A 10 -1.84 -0.66 -64.16
CA LYS A 10 -1.55 0.04 -65.46
C LYS A 10 -2.65 0.74 -66.27
N LYS A 11 -2.29 1.94 -66.78
CA LYS A 11 -2.37 2.46 -68.18
C LYS A 11 -1.28 3.56 -68.31
N ASP A 12 -0.19 3.41 -69.09
CA ASP A 12 0.02 3.78 -70.52
C ASP A 12 -0.66 5.13 -70.91
N CYS A 13 -0.06 6.14 -71.56
CA CYS A 13 1.03 6.32 -72.54
C CYS A 13 1.36 7.86 -72.52
N VAL A 14 2.51 8.42 -72.91
CA VAL A 14 2.99 8.66 -74.28
C VAL A 14 4.41 9.26 -74.19
N LYS A 15 5.33 8.73 -75.01
CA LYS A 15 6.65 9.29 -75.36
C LYS A 15 6.50 10.37 -76.42
N MET A 16 7.29 11.45 -76.33
CA MET A 16 7.78 12.15 -77.52
C MET A 16 9.29 12.37 -77.42
N HIS A 17 10.01 11.83 -78.40
CA HIS A 17 11.37 12.18 -78.77
C HIS A 17 11.35 13.41 -79.67
N PHE A 18 12.31 14.32 -79.49
CA PHE A 18 12.93 15.02 -80.60
C PHE A 18 14.42 15.23 -80.30
N THR A 19 15.25 14.67 -81.17
CA THR A 19 16.68 14.94 -81.32
C THR A 19 16.87 15.76 -82.59
N THR A 20 17.74 16.78 -82.56
CA THR A 20 18.44 17.23 -83.77
C THR A 20 19.79 17.90 -83.43
N LYS A 21 20.81 17.42 -84.14
CA LYS A 21 22.14 18.02 -84.42
C LYS A 21 21.95 19.49 -84.86
N GLY A 22 22.80 20.47 -84.56
CA GLY A 22 24.27 20.53 -84.70
C GLY A 22 24.59 21.56 -85.80
N SER A 23 25.46 22.54 -85.54
CA SER A 23 26.10 23.37 -86.58
C SER A 23 27.33 24.07 -86.01
N LYS A 24 28.47 23.84 -86.67
CA LYS A 24 29.73 24.56 -86.54
C LYS A 24 29.70 25.75 -87.50
N PHE A 25 30.23 26.90 -87.11
CA PHE A 25 30.86 27.83 -88.05
C PHE A 25 32.05 28.51 -87.39
N LEU A 26 33.13 28.60 -88.16
CA LEU A 26 34.44 29.15 -87.86
C LEU A 26 34.70 30.22 -88.91
N VAL A 27 34.98 31.47 -88.53
CA VAL A 27 35.64 32.46 -89.40
C VAL A 27 36.50 33.38 -88.53
N ALA A 28 37.76 33.51 -88.93
CA ALA A 28 38.75 34.44 -88.44
C ALA A 28 38.79 35.70 -89.32
N ALA A 29 39.17 36.87 -88.77
CA ALA A 29 39.84 37.93 -89.53
C ALA A 29 40.56 38.94 -88.61
N LEU A 30 41.80 39.24 -88.98
CA LEU A 30 42.70 40.33 -88.54
C LEU A 30 42.12 41.72 -88.88
N SER A 31 42.53 42.79 -88.16
CA SER A 31 43.52 43.78 -88.65
C SER A 31 43.57 45.11 -87.87
N LEU A 32 44.81 45.49 -87.52
CA LEU A 32 45.46 46.80 -87.40
C LEU A 32 44.70 48.15 -87.67
N SER A 33 44.92 49.08 -86.72
CA SER A 33 45.63 50.38 -86.88
C SER A 33 44.89 51.73 -86.97
N LEU A 34 45.59 52.70 -86.34
CA LEU A 34 45.67 54.15 -86.55
C LEU A 34 44.59 55.07 -85.95
N GLY A 35 45.09 55.99 -85.10
CA GLY A 35 44.33 57.10 -84.53
C GLY A 35 44.19 58.30 -85.45
N MET A 36 43.25 59.16 -85.10
CA MET A 36 43.26 60.58 -85.41
C MET A 36 42.70 61.35 -84.22
N PHE A 37 43.49 62.31 -83.73
CA PHE A 37 43.05 63.37 -82.84
C PHE A 37 42.09 64.29 -83.59
N ASN A 38 40.94 64.59 -83.00
CA ASN A 38 40.21 65.83 -83.24
C ASN A 38 39.65 66.32 -81.90
N VAL A 39 40.09 67.51 -81.49
CA VAL A 39 39.70 68.19 -80.26
C VAL A 39 38.45 69.02 -80.57
N THR A 40 37.34 68.71 -79.91
CA THR A 40 36.19 69.60 -79.72
C THR A 40 36.14 70.05 -78.25
N PRO A 41 35.71 71.29 -77.94
CA PRO A 41 35.77 71.84 -76.58
C PRO A 41 34.82 71.09 -75.63
N PRO A 42 35.11 71.06 -74.31
CA PRO A 42 34.35 70.24 -73.38
C PRO A 42 32.96 70.83 -73.16
N VAL A 43 31.93 70.05 -73.48
CA VAL A 43 30.62 70.17 -72.85
C VAL A 43 30.76 69.54 -71.47
N ASN A 44 30.37 70.30 -70.45
CA ASN A 44 30.34 69.86 -69.07
C ASN A 44 29.31 68.72 -68.94
N ALA A 45 29.79 67.47 -68.95
CA ALA A 45 29.01 66.30 -68.57
C ALA A 45 29.56 65.84 -67.22
N GLU A 46 28.90 66.23 -66.13
CA GLU A 46 29.00 65.44 -64.90
C GLU A 46 28.51 64.03 -65.26
N SER A 47 29.43 63.09 -65.34
CA SER A 47 29.11 61.69 -65.56
C SER A 47 28.15 61.21 -64.48
N GLN A 48 26.97 60.72 -64.88
CA GLN A 48 26.07 59.95 -64.00
C GLN A 48 26.87 58.76 -63.47
N LYS A 49 27.29 58.84 -62.20
CA LYS A 49 28.02 57.77 -61.54
C LYS A 49 26.98 56.82 -60.95
N GLU A 50 26.92 55.61 -61.48
CA GLU A 50 26.13 54.51 -60.93
C GLU A 50 26.92 53.83 -59.80
N THR A 51 26.22 53.33 -58.79
CA THR A 51 26.78 52.57 -57.65
C THR A 51 25.91 51.36 -57.35
N GLU A 52 26.54 50.27 -56.92
CA GLU A 52 25.86 49.07 -56.42
C GLU A 52 25.49 49.26 -54.94
N VAL A 53 24.21 49.09 -54.63
CA VAL A 53 23.68 49.22 -53.26
C VAL A 53 22.73 48.08 -52.94
N ILE A 54 22.52 47.86 -51.65
CA ILE A 54 21.57 46.88 -51.15
C ILE A 54 20.40 47.62 -50.49
N VAL A 55 19.21 47.49 -51.07
CA VAL A 55 18.01 48.18 -50.63
C VAL A 55 17.15 47.23 -49.83
N VAL A 56 16.93 47.53 -48.55
CA VAL A 56 16.04 46.75 -47.67
C VAL A 56 14.69 47.45 -47.60
N TYR A 57 13.63 46.76 -47.99
CA TYR A 57 12.27 47.32 -48.08
C TYR A 57 11.34 46.76 -47.00
N LYS A 58 10.35 47.56 -46.59
CA LYS A 58 9.38 47.18 -45.53
C LYS A 58 8.18 46.42 -46.09
N ASN A 59 7.79 46.69 -47.34
CA ASN A 59 6.59 46.14 -47.97
C ASN A 59 6.73 46.05 -49.50
N GLN A 60 5.67 45.64 -50.20
CA GLN A 60 5.71 45.49 -51.67
C GLN A 60 5.75 46.82 -52.43
N GLU A 61 5.26 47.92 -51.83
CA GLU A 61 5.34 49.25 -52.43
C GLU A 61 6.78 49.73 -52.45
N GLY A 62 7.48 49.69 -51.31
CA GLY A 62 8.93 50.00 -51.26
C GLY A 62 9.78 49.08 -52.14
N LYS A 63 9.39 47.82 -52.31
CA LYS A 63 10.03 46.94 -53.30
C LYS A 63 9.83 47.46 -54.73
N GLY A 64 8.61 47.87 -55.08
CA GLY A 64 8.28 48.46 -56.38
C GLY A 64 9.10 49.72 -56.63
N ASP A 65 9.14 50.62 -55.67
CA ASP A 65 9.90 51.87 -55.77
C ASP A 65 11.41 51.63 -55.94
N ALA A 66 11.96 50.66 -55.21
CA ALA A 66 13.35 50.24 -55.39
C ALA A 66 13.62 49.71 -56.80
N LEU A 67 12.70 48.92 -57.38
CA LEU A 67 12.84 48.41 -58.75
C LEU A 67 12.72 49.53 -59.80
N ASP A 68 11.81 50.47 -59.60
CA ASP A 68 11.54 51.56 -60.55
C ASP A 68 12.69 52.57 -60.62
N LEU A 69 13.36 52.82 -59.49
CA LEU A 69 14.52 53.73 -59.40
C LEU A 69 15.85 53.07 -59.79
N SER A 70 15.90 51.75 -59.92
CA SER A 70 17.14 51.02 -60.24
C SER A 70 17.39 50.93 -61.75
N ASN A 71 18.64 51.15 -62.17
CA ASN A 71 19.08 50.94 -63.55
C ASN A 71 19.17 49.44 -63.87
N GLN A 72 19.60 48.64 -62.89
CA GLN A 72 19.73 47.19 -62.98
C GLN A 72 19.41 46.54 -61.64
N VAL A 73 18.74 45.39 -61.69
CA VAL A 73 18.49 44.55 -60.52
C VAL A 73 19.45 43.38 -60.56
N ASP A 74 20.44 43.40 -59.68
CA ASP A 74 21.49 42.40 -59.64
C ASP A 74 21.02 41.14 -58.93
N HIS A 75 20.31 41.28 -57.81
CA HIS A 75 19.73 40.15 -57.09
C HIS A 75 18.46 40.49 -56.31
N GLN A 76 17.55 39.53 -56.23
CA GLN A 76 16.41 39.58 -55.31
C GLN A 76 16.52 38.45 -54.28
N PHE A 77 16.78 38.83 -53.03
CA PHE A 77 16.93 37.89 -51.92
C PHE A 77 15.62 37.18 -51.62
N LYS A 78 15.69 35.86 -51.38
CA LYS A 78 14.50 35.04 -51.09
C LYS A 78 14.20 34.93 -49.60
N SER A 79 15.22 35.06 -48.77
CA SER A 79 15.13 34.88 -47.33
C SER A 79 14.87 36.19 -46.58
N VAL A 80 15.16 37.35 -47.18
CA VAL A 80 14.97 38.68 -46.58
C VAL A 80 14.34 39.66 -47.58
N PRO A 81 13.60 40.69 -47.12
CA PRO A 81 12.99 41.68 -48.00
C PRO A 81 14.03 42.71 -48.48
N ALA A 82 14.95 42.27 -49.34
CA ALA A 82 16.00 43.11 -49.89
C ALA A 82 16.20 42.89 -51.39
N LEU A 83 16.78 43.89 -52.05
CA LEU A 83 17.27 43.84 -53.43
C LEU A 83 18.72 44.33 -53.46
N ALA A 84 19.58 43.67 -54.23
CA ALA A 84 20.84 44.25 -54.66
C ALA A 84 20.65 44.85 -56.05
N VAL A 85 21.00 46.13 -56.20
CA VAL A 85 20.69 46.92 -57.40
C VAL A 85 21.83 47.86 -57.75
N THR A 86 21.93 48.19 -59.03
CA THR A 86 22.76 49.27 -59.54
C THR A 86 21.87 50.48 -59.79
N ILE A 87 22.20 51.61 -59.16
CA ILE A 87 21.40 52.84 -59.17
C ILE A 87 22.28 54.08 -59.40
N GLU A 88 21.74 55.13 -60.02
CA GLU A 88 22.42 56.43 -60.09
C GLU A 88 22.54 57.06 -58.69
N ASN A 89 23.72 57.61 -58.36
CA ASN A 89 23.98 58.19 -57.03
C ASN A 89 22.95 59.25 -56.60
N LYS A 90 22.37 60.00 -57.55
CA LYS A 90 21.38 61.06 -57.27
C LYS A 90 20.03 60.51 -56.80
N ASP A 91 19.73 59.24 -57.07
CA ASP A 91 18.44 58.60 -56.79
C ASP A 91 18.48 57.79 -55.47
N ILE A 92 19.67 57.62 -54.86
CA ILE A 92 19.83 56.97 -53.54
C ILE A 92 19.08 57.75 -52.46
N ASP A 93 19.21 59.09 -52.44
CA ASP A 93 18.52 59.95 -51.46
C ASP A 93 16.99 59.75 -51.50
N GLN A 94 16.42 59.48 -52.70
CA GLN A 94 14.99 59.20 -52.84
C GLN A 94 14.59 57.87 -52.19
N LEU A 95 15.44 56.86 -52.25
CA LEU A 95 15.22 55.59 -51.55
C LEU A 95 15.39 55.75 -50.04
N GLU A 96 16.37 56.55 -49.59
CA GLU A 96 16.60 56.78 -48.16
C GLU A 96 15.46 57.59 -47.51
N ASP A 97 14.88 58.54 -48.22
CA ASP A 97 13.74 59.34 -47.76
C ASP A 97 12.39 58.61 -47.89
N ASN A 98 12.33 57.48 -48.59
CA ASN A 98 11.09 56.74 -48.83
C ASN A 98 10.62 56.00 -47.55
N PRO A 99 9.40 56.27 -47.04
CA PRO A 99 8.89 55.64 -45.81
C PRO A 99 8.72 54.12 -45.91
N ASP A 100 8.63 53.55 -47.11
CA ASP A 100 8.50 52.12 -47.38
C ASP A 100 9.85 51.40 -47.55
N ILE A 101 10.95 52.16 -47.61
CA ILE A 101 12.33 51.64 -47.51
C ILE A 101 12.76 51.64 -46.04
N ALA A 102 13.42 50.56 -45.62
CA ALA A 102 13.98 50.43 -44.28
C ALA A 102 15.33 51.13 -44.16
N TYR A 103 16.22 50.87 -45.10
CA TYR A 103 17.51 51.52 -45.27
C TYR A 103 18.15 51.05 -46.57
N VAL A 104 19.15 51.79 -47.03
CA VAL A 104 20.07 51.41 -48.11
C VAL A 104 21.44 51.13 -47.47
N GLU A 105 22.11 50.06 -47.89
CA GLU A 105 23.48 49.72 -47.49
C GLU A 105 24.42 49.75 -48.70
N GLU A 106 25.63 50.26 -48.50
CA GLU A 106 26.67 50.24 -49.53
C GLU A 106 27.20 48.81 -49.77
N ASN A 107 27.55 48.49 -51.02
CA ASN A 107 28.20 47.22 -51.34
C ASN A 107 29.70 47.26 -50.96
N ILE A 108 30.00 47.01 -49.68
CA ILE A 108 31.39 47.02 -49.16
C ILE A 108 32.20 45.80 -49.64
N THR A 109 33.50 45.98 -49.83
CA THR A 109 34.41 44.92 -50.29
C THR A 109 35.11 44.21 -49.14
N PHE A 110 35.51 42.96 -49.36
CA PHE A 110 36.32 42.18 -48.43
C PHE A 110 37.30 41.26 -49.15
N SER A 111 38.14 40.58 -48.38
CA SER A 111 39.15 39.65 -48.91
C SER A 111 39.20 38.35 -48.10
N ALA A 112 39.74 37.30 -48.71
CA ALA A 112 40.12 36.08 -48.00
C ALA A 112 41.19 36.38 -46.94
N LEU A 113 41.11 35.68 -45.81
CA LEU A 113 42.05 35.81 -44.70
C LEU A 113 43.19 34.78 -44.84
N GLU A 114 44.26 35.12 -45.54
CA GLU A 114 45.44 34.24 -45.65
C GLU A 114 46.75 35.02 -45.53
N ASP A 115 47.57 34.66 -44.54
CA ASP A 115 48.81 35.38 -44.23
C ASP A 115 50.00 34.84 -45.05
N SER A 116 49.98 33.53 -45.38
CA SER A 116 51.05 32.90 -46.17
C SER A 116 50.63 31.56 -46.75
N ILE A 117 50.93 31.36 -48.05
CA ILE A 117 50.75 30.07 -48.76
C ILE A 117 52.12 29.50 -49.11
N ARG A 118 52.31 28.20 -48.85
CA ARG A 118 53.44 27.43 -49.39
C ARG A 118 52.91 26.22 -50.16
N LEU A 119 53.05 26.25 -51.48
CA LEU A 119 52.74 25.10 -52.34
C LEU A 119 53.63 23.91 -52.02
N LEU A 120 53.03 22.72 -51.98
CA LEU A 120 53.70 21.46 -51.70
C LEU A 120 53.50 20.47 -52.86
N SER A 121 54.55 19.73 -53.19
CA SER A 121 54.41 18.57 -54.07
C SER A 121 53.73 17.42 -53.34
N GLU A 122 53.09 16.52 -54.08
CA GLU A 122 52.58 15.26 -53.54
C GLU A 122 53.64 14.54 -52.71
N GLU A 123 54.90 14.53 -53.16
CA GLU A 123 56.01 13.85 -52.47
C GLU A 123 56.35 14.52 -51.13
N GLN A 124 56.25 15.85 -51.02
CA GLN A 124 56.47 16.60 -49.78
C GLN A 124 55.35 16.36 -48.76
N VAL A 125 54.10 16.28 -49.22
CA VAL A 125 52.97 15.88 -48.37
C VAL A 125 53.16 14.43 -47.89
N LYS A 126 53.58 13.57 -48.82
CA LYS A 126 53.88 12.15 -48.60
C LYS A 126 55.04 11.94 -47.62
N SER A 127 56.08 12.77 -47.61
CA SER A 127 57.28 12.61 -46.76
C SER A 127 57.12 13.19 -45.35
N LYS A 128 56.28 14.21 -45.16
CA LYS A 128 55.92 14.73 -43.82
C LYS A 128 55.01 13.78 -43.01
N ALA A 129 54.51 12.70 -43.62
CA ALA A 129 53.46 11.84 -43.06
C ALA A 129 53.95 10.54 -42.37
N ALA A 130 55.25 10.41 -42.11
CA ALA A 130 55.84 9.14 -41.68
C ALA A 130 56.54 9.26 -40.31
N SER A 131 55.79 9.12 -39.21
CA SER A 131 56.42 8.96 -37.88
C SER A 131 55.56 8.37 -36.76
N TYR A 132 54.24 8.19 -36.92
CA TYR A 132 53.38 7.77 -35.81
C TYR A 132 52.52 6.59 -36.26
N GLY A 133 52.29 5.60 -35.39
CA GLY A 133 51.60 4.32 -35.67
C GLY A 133 50.11 4.42 -36.03
N VAL A 134 49.72 5.47 -36.78
CA VAL A 134 48.41 5.76 -37.34
C VAL A 134 48.47 5.66 -38.87
N PRO A 135 47.35 5.45 -39.57
CA PRO A 135 47.33 5.50 -41.03
C PRO A 135 47.90 6.83 -41.53
N ARG A 136 48.65 6.79 -42.64
CA ARG A 136 49.39 7.94 -43.18
C ARG A 136 48.52 9.18 -43.41
N GLU A 137 47.32 9.00 -43.95
CA GLU A 137 46.38 10.10 -44.17
C GLU A 137 46.05 10.83 -42.86
N GLU A 138 46.10 10.13 -41.72
CA GLU A 138 45.76 10.64 -40.40
C GLU A 138 46.95 11.34 -39.71
N SER A 139 48.16 11.28 -40.25
CA SER A 139 49.37 11.71 -39.53
C SER A 139 49.52 13.22 -39.36
N GLN A 140 48.63 14.02 -39.94
CA GLN A 140 48.70 15.48 -39.82
C GLN A 140 48.43 15.92 -38.38
N TRP A 141 49.25 16.85 -37.88
CA TRP A 141 49.19 17.28 -36.48
C TRP A 141 47.81 17.84 -36.11
N ASN A 142 47.21 18.63 -37.01
CA ASN A 142 45.94 19.31 -36.80
C ASN A 142 44.81 18.30 -36.62
N LEU A 143 44.81 17.24 -37.43
CA LEU A 143 43.83 16.17 -37.36
C LEU A 143 43.98 15.32 -36.09
N GLN A 144 45.22 15.03 -35.69
CA GLN A 144 45.51 14.31 -34.44
C GLN A 144 45.10 15.15 -33.22
N ALA A 145 45.39 16.45 -33.24
CA ALA A 145 45.04 17.36 -32.15
C ALA A 145 43.53 17.43 -31.93
N VAL A 146 42.72 17.55 -33.01
CA VAL A 146 41.25 17.56 -32.90
C VAL A 146 40.65 16.17 -32.65
N LYS A 147 41.45 15.12 -32.59
CA LYS A 147 41.03 13.73 -32.31
C LYS A 147 39.92 13.20 -33.22
N ALA A 148 39.93 13.57 -34.50
CA ALA A 148 38.87 13.19 -35.45
C ALA A 148 38.74 11.65 -35.60
N SER A 149 39.85 10.91 -35.50
CA SER A 149 39.86 9.44 -35.55
C SER A 149 39.06 8.77 -34.43
N SER A 150 38.95 9.41 -33.26
CA SER A 150 38.08 8.96 -32.16
C SER A 150 36.60 8.99 -32.55
N ALA A 151 36.17 9.94 -33.38
CA ALA A 151 34.81 9.95 -33.91
C ALA A 151 34.60 8.84 -34.95
N TRP A 152 35.56 8.66 -35.85
CA TRP A 152 35.48 7.69 -36.95
C TRP A 152 35.48 6.25 -36.46
N SER A 153 36.30 5.92 -35.46
CA SER A 153 36.30 4.60 -34.81
C SER A 153 34.95 4.22 -34.21
N ARG A 154 34.07 5.21 -33.99
CA ARG A 154 32.70 5.05 -33.47
C ARG A 154 31.64 5.19 -34.56
N GLY A 155 32.05 5.29 -35.81
CA GLY A 155 31.19 5.29 -36.99
C GLY A 155 30.66 6.66 -37.42
N TYR A 156 31.06 7.74 -36.76
CA TYR A 156 30.69 9.11 -37.15
C TYR A 156 31.74 9.66 -38.10
N THR A 157 31.34 10.12 -39.28
CA THR A 157 32.23 10.60 -40.36
C THR A 157 31.72 11.90 -41.03
N GLY A 158 30.62 12.47 -40.51
CA GLY A 158 29.90 13.61 -41.07
C GLY A 158 28.81 13.22 -42.08
N ARG A 159 28.49 11.92 -42.19
CA ARG A 159 27.59 11.42 -43.24
C ARG A 159 26.19 12.02 -43.11
N GLY A 160 25.69 12.55 -44.23
CA GLY A 160 24.35 13.12 -44.33
C GLY A 160 24.23 14.55 -43.80
N VAL A 161 25.35 15.19 -43.43
CA VAL A 161 25.40 16.60 -43.04
C VAL A 161 25.84 17.43 -44.24
N LYS A 162 25.19 18.57 -44.48
CA LYS A 162 25.51 19.51 -45.55
C LYS A 162 26.34 20.66 -45.04
N VAL A 163 27.52 20.86 -45.62
CA VAL A 163 28.42 21.96 -45.26
C VAL A 163 28.63 22.85 -46.49
N ALA A 164 28.24 24.12 -46.41
CA ALA A 164 28.58 25.11 -47.44
C ALA A 164 29.89 25.79 -47.08
N VAL A 165 30.84 25.75 -48.01
CA VAL A 165 32.08 26.51 -47.94
C VAL A 165 31.84 27.79 -48.73
N ILE A 166 31.53 28.88 -48.01
CA ILE A 166 31.33 30.21 -48.61
C ILE A 166 32.70 30.86 -48.72
N ASP A 167 33.29 30.79 -49.92
CA ASP A 167 34.71 31.07 -50.14
C ASP A 167 35.00 31.41 -51.62
N SER A 168 36.21 31.18 -52.12
CA SER A 168 36.61 31.36 -53.53
C SER A 168 36.19 30.21 -54.46
N GLY A 169 35.43 29.23 -53.96
CA GLY A 169 34.96 28.05 -54.69
C GLY A 169 35.68 26.78 -54.25
N ILE A 170 35.42 25.65 -54.93
CA ILE A 170 36.15 24.38 -54.69
C ILE A 170 36.57 23.77 -56.02
N ALA A 171 37.87 23.58 -56.24
CA ALA A 171 38.38 22.95 -57.45
C ALA A 171 38.17 21.42 -57.42
N PRO A 172 37.97 20.78 -58.60
CA PRO A 172 38.01 19.33 -58.70
C PRO A 172 39.34 18.76 -58.18
N HIS A 173 39.26 17.91 -57.15
CA HIS A 173 40.41 17.29 -56.51
C HIS A 173 40.13 15.81 -56.23
N ALA A 174 41.13 14.93 -56.39
CA ALA A 174 40.93 13.48 -56.21
C ALA A 174 40.43 13.13 -54.80
N GLU A 175 40.88 13.89 -53.80
CA GLU A 175 40.47 13.75 -52.40
C GLU A 175 39.13 14.41 -52.06
N LEU A 176 38.53 15.23 -52.91
CA LEU A 176 37.28 15.93 -52.59
C LEU A 176 36.09 15.33 -53.34
N LYS A 177 34.93 15.36 -52.70
CA LYS A 177 33.65 15.03 -53.33
C LYS A 177 32.72 16.23 -53.18
N ILE A 178 32.64 17.04 -54.22
CA ILE A 178 31.78 18.22 -54.25
C ILE A 178 30.34 17.76 -54.52
N ALA A 179 29.42 18.04 -53.59
CA ALA A 179 28.01 17.65 -53.68
C ALA A 179 27.20 18.56 -54.62
N GLY A 180 27.61 19.82 -54.75
CA GLY A 180 27.01 20.84 -55.60
C GLY A 180 27.59 22.22 -55.27
N GLY A 181 27.01 23.28 -55.79
CA GLY A 181 27.48 24.63 -55.51
C GLY A 181 26.80 25.72 -56.33
N ILE A 182 27.18 26.96 -56.05
CA ILE A 182 26.79 28.17 -56.77
C ILE A 182 27.99 29.13 -56.84
N SER A 183 28.02 29.96 -57.88
CA SER A 183 28.88 31.13 -57.95
C SER A 183 28.00 32.37 -57.88
N THR A 184 28.28 33.28 -56.95
CA THR A 184 27.60 34.57 -56.82
C THR A 184 28.42 35.71 -57.40
N VAL A 185 29.69 35.48 -57.74
CA VAL A 185 30.54 36.47 -58.42
C VAL A 185 30.11 36.72 -59.86
N ASN A 186 30.23 37.97 -60.32
CA ASN A 186 29.70 38.42 -61.61
C ASN A 186 30.43 37.86 -62.87
N TYR A 187 31.71 37.49 -62.77
CA TYR A 187 32.51 37.10 -63.95
C TYR A 187 32.36 35.62 -64.35
N THR A 188 31.72 34.78 -63.53
CA THR A 188 31.58 33.34 -63.81
C THR A 188 30.38 32.71 -63.11
N ASN A 189 29.74 31.76 -63.78
CA ASN A 189 28.69 30.90 -63.21
C ASN A 189 29.26 29.60 -62.60
N SER A 190 30.56 29.36 -62.73
CA SER A 190 31.23 28.15 -62.21
C SER A 190 31.60 28.34 -60.74
N TYR A 191 31.18 27.41 -59.88
CA TYR A 191 31.58 27.36 -58.46
C TYR A 191 32.98 26.76 -58.25
N PHE A 192 33.71 26.45 -59.34
CA PHE A 192 35.08 25.98 -59.23
C PHE A 192 36.03 27.09 -58.81
N ASP A 193 36.98 26.69 -57.97
CA ASP A 193 38.00 27.57 -57.44
C ASP A 193 39.07 27.88 -58.48
N ASP A 194 39.43 29.15 -58.56
CA ASP A 194 40.51 29.71 -59.38
C ASP A 194 41.49 30.58 -58.57
N ASN A 195 41.35 30.57 -57.23
CA ASN A 195 42.23 31.22 -56.28
C ASN A 195 43.03 30.18 -55.46
N GLY A 196 42.34 29.19 -54.89
CA GLY A 196 42.89 28.05 -54.15
C GLY A 196 42.50 28.00 -52.67
N HIS A 197 42.12 29.13 -52.08
CA HIS A 197 41.76 29.23 -50.66
C HIS A 197 40.57 28.33 -50.29
N GLY A 198 39.46 28.39 -51.02
CA GLY A 198 38.28 27.58 -50.75
C GLY A 198 38.53 26.08 -50.94
N THR A 199 39.39 25.69 -51.88
CA THR A 199 39.85 24.30 -52.03
C THR A 199 40.65 23.82 -50.81
N HIS A 200 41.47 24.69 -50.21
CA HIS A 200 42.21 24.39 -48.98
C HIS A 200 41.29 24.19 -47.79
N VAL A 201 40.37 25.13 -47.58
CA VAL A 201 39.33 25.08 -46.54
C VAL A 201 38.49 23.80 -46.66
N ALA A 202 38.05 23.44 -47.87
CA ALA A 202 37.25 22.25 -48.12
C ALA A 202 37.99 20.94 -47.76
N GLY A 203 39.31 20.86 -48.02
CA GLY A 203 40.12 19.69 -47.65
C GLY A 203 40.21 19.45 -46.15
N ILE A 204 40.31 20.52 -45.35
CA ILE A 204 40.33 20.43 -43.89
C ILE A 204 39.02 19.83 -43.37
N ILE A 205 37.89 20.21 -43.97
CA ILE A 205 36.57 19.69 -43.59
C ILE A 205 36.43 18.23 -44.05
N ALA A 206 36.72 17.94 -45.32
CA ALA A 206 36.15 16.76 -45.99
C ALA A 206 37.05 16.06 -47.02
N SER A 207 38.38 16.19 -46.95
CA SER A 207 39.25 15.28 -47.71
C SER A 207 38.90 13.82 -47.40
N LYS A 208 38.71 13.00 -48.45
CA LYS A 208 38.24 11.62 -48.36
C LYS A 208 39.20 10.76 -47.55
N LYS A 209 38.63 9.97 -46.63
CA LYS A 209 39.33 8.85 -46.01
C LYS A 209 39.43 7.68 -46.98
N ASN A 210 40.56 7.48 -47.65
CA ASN A 210 40.70 6.48 -48.72
C ASN A 210 41.99 5.64 -48.67
N GLY A 211 42.79 5.81 -47.60
CA GLY A 211 44.08 5.17 -47.37
C GLY A 211 45.27 5.89 -48.01
N ALA A 212 45.07 7.03 -48.69
CA ALA A 212 46.11 7.76 -49.39
C ALA A 212 45.89 9.29 -49.31
N GLY A 213 46.98 10.06 -49.37
CA GLY A 213 46.88 11.53 -49.37
C GLY A 213 46.58 12.12 -48.00
N LEU A 214 45.63 13.06 -47.92
CA LEU A 214 45.12 13.68 -46.68
C LEU A 214 43.69 13.19 -46.35
N VAL A 215 43.25 13.47 -45.12
CA VAL A 215 41.86 13.27 -44.70
C VAL A 215 41.37 14.48 -43.92
N GLY A 216 40.14 14.92 -44.20
CA GLY A 216 39.49 16.00 -43.47
C GLY A 216 38.84 15.51 -42.19
N VAL A 217 38.42 16.42 -41.30
CA VAL A 217 37.81 16.08 -40.01
C VAL A 217 36.51 15.25 -40.17
N ALA A 218 35.70 15.58 -41.16
CA ALA A 218 34.41 14.96 -41.48
C ALA A 218 34.38 14.45 -42.94
N PRO A 219 35.11 13.36 -43.26
CA PRO A 219 35.42 12.94 -44.62
C PRO A 219 34.21 12.50 -45.47
N ASN A 220 33.03 12.29 -44.85
CA ASN A 220 31.82 11.85 -45.51
C ASN A 220 30.71 12.90 -45.52
N THR A 221 31.01 14.13 -45.12
CA THR A 221 30.07 15.26 -45.22
C THR A 221 29.81 15.65 -46.67
N GLU A 222 28.62 16.19 -46.94
CA GLU A 222 28.27 16.74 -48.25
C GLU A 222 28.76 18.19 -48.33
N ILE A 223 29.93 18.40 -48.94
CA ILE A 223 30.48 19.74 -49.14
C ILE A 223 29.88 20.43 -50.37
N TYR A 224 29.41 21.66 -50.19
CA TYR A 224 28.88 22.53 -51.24
C TYR A 224 29.83 23.70 -51.47
N ALA A 225 30.22 23.91 -52.73
CA ALA A 225 31.09 25.00 -53.15
C ALA A 225 30.26 26.27 -53.36
N VAL A 226 30.38 27.27 -52.48
CA VAL A 226 29.64 28.53 -52.60
C VAL A 226 30.65 29.65 -52.86
N LYS A 227 30.88 29.95 -54.13
CA LYS A 227 31.89 30.93 -54.57
C LYS A 227 31.36 32.34 -54.43
N ALA A 228 31.87 33.07 -53.44
CA ALA A 228 31.56 34.47 -53.12
C ALA A 228 32.80 35.39 -53.20
N MET A 229 33.94 34.85 -53.67
CA MET A 229 35.18 35.60 -53.89
C MET A 229 35.77 35.33 -55.29
N ASP A 230 36.42 36.34 -55.85
CA ASP A 230 37.06 36.32 -57.15
C ASP A 230 38.38 35.54 -57.17
N SER A 231 39.04 35.46 -58.33
CA SER A 231 40.30 34.73 -58.52
C SER A 231 41.46 35.31 -57.69
N LYS A 232 41.34 36.55 -57.22
CA LYS A 232 42.32 37.22 -56.35
C LYS A 232 41.94 37.09 -54.87
N GLY A 233 40.83 36.42 -54.54
CA GLY A 233 40.32 36.27 -53.18
C GLY A 233 39.60 37.52 -52.68
N ASN A 234 39.13 38.41 -53.54
CA ASN A 234 38.32 39.57 -53.14
C ASN A 234 36.84 39.26 -53.36
N GLY A 235 35.99 39.69 -52.42
CA GLY A 235 34.53 39.61 -52.51
C GLY A 235 33.88 40.95 -52.21
N ASN A 236 32.57 41.01 -52.38
CA ASN A 236 31.75 42.16 -51.98
C ASN A 236 30.53 41.68 -51.18
N LEU A 237 29.94 42.59 -50.41
CA LEU A 237 28.84 42.30 -49.49
C LEU A 237 27.66 41.67 -50.22
N GLN A 238 27.31 42.14 -51.42
CA GLN A 238 26.25 41.57 -52.23
C GLN A 238 26.49 40.07 -52.49
N ASP A 239 27.64 39.70 -53.09
CA ASP A 239 27.97 38.31 -53.43
C ASP A 239 27.93 37.39 -52.20
N LEU A 240 28.34 37.92 -51.04
CA LEU A 240 28.30 37.21 -49.76
C LEU A 240 26.87 36.99 -49.26
N LEU A 241 26.02 38.03 -49.32
CA LEU A 241 24.62 37.92 -48.93
C LEU A 241 23.87 36.94 -49.83
N GLU A 242 24.16 36.94 -51.14
CA GLU A 242 23.58 36.00 -52.10
C GLU A 242 23.97 34.56 -51.78
N ALA A 243 25.23 34.35 -51.39
CA ALA A 243 25.75 33.06 -50.97
C ALA A 243 25.04 32.54 -49.71
N ILE A 244 24.82 33.41 -48.72
CA ILE A 244 24.08 33.06 -47.49
C ILE A 244 22.61 32.78 -47.82
N ASP A 245 21.97 33.60 -48.67
CA ASP A 245 20.57 33.40 -49.10
C ASP A 245 20.40 32.04 -49.76
N TRP A 246 21.30 31.70 -50.68
CA TRP A 246 21.32 30.39 -51.33
C TRP A 246 21.45 29.26 -50.30
N ALA A 247 22.34 29.40 -49.32
CA ALA A 247 22.56 28.37 -48.32
C ALA A 247 21.34 28.15 -47.40
N ILE A 248 20.65 29.24 -47.02
CA ILE A 248 19.38 29.18 -46.27
C ILE A 248 18.30 28.46 -47.11
N VAL A 249 18.12 28.87 -48.38
CA VAL A 249 17.13 28.28 -49.28
C VAL A 249 17.37 26.79 -49.51
N ASN A 250 18.65 26.38 -49.60
CA ASN A 250 19.04 24.99 -49.82
C ASN A 250 19.12 24.16 -48.52
N LYS A 251 18.79 24.76 -47.37
CA LYS A 251 18.77 24.11 -46.06
C LYS A 251 20.10 23.44 -45.75
N ILE A 252 21.19 24.18 -45.93
CA ILE A 252 22.52 23.76 -45.50
C ILE A 252 22.51 23.61 -43.96
N ASP A 253 23.27 22.67 -43.41
CA ASP A 253 23.35 22.48 -41.95
C ASP A 253 24.41 23.38 -41.31
N ILE A 254 25.55 23.56 -42.00
CA ILE A 254 26.71 24.30 -41.49
C ILE A 254 27.25 25.24 -42.56
N LEU A 255 27.39 26.52 -42.23
CA LEU A 255 28.12 27.51 -43.03
C LEU A 255 29.55 27.61 -42.49
N ASN A 256 30.54 27.39 -43.35
CA ASN A 256 31.92 27.75 -43.06
C ASN A 256 32.27 29.03 -43.83
N MET A 257 32.60 30.08 -43.10
CA MET A 257 32.95 31.40 -43.63
C MET A 257 34.39 31.74 -43.22
N SER A 258 35.34 31.36 -44.07
CA SER A 258 36.77 31.63 -43.88
C SER A 258 37.16 32.95 -44.57
N LEU A 259 36.44 34.02 -44.22
CA LEU A 259 36.57 35.37 -44.79
C LEU A 259 36.27 36.39 -43.70
N SER A 260 36.63 37.65 -43.91
CA SER A 260 36.26 38.70 -42.97
C SER A 260 36.03 40.07 -43.58
N LEU A 261 35.15 40.82 -42.92
CA LEU A 261 34.85 42.22 -43.17
C LEU A 261 35.31 43.03 -41.96
N THR A 262 35.96 44.17 -42.22
CA THR A 262 36.36 45.11 -41.16
C THR A 262 35.20 45.98 -40.69
N GLU A 263 34.13 46.06 -41.47
CA GLU A 263 32.95 46.90 -41.22
C GLU A 263 31.71 46.06 -40.92
N ASP A 264 30.82 46.61 -40.09
CA ASP A 264 29.55 46.00 -39.73
C ASP A 264 28.50 46.25 -40.81
N SER A 265 27.77 45.21 -41.22
CA SER A 265 26.56 45.34 -42.06
C SER A 265 25.33 44.87 -41.28
N ARG A 266 24.26 45.68 -41.28
CA ARG A 266 23.02 45.32 -40.56
C ARG A 266 22.34 44.17 -41.28
N LEU A 267 22.38 44.16 -42.61
CA LEU A 267 21.80 43.07 -43.39
C LEU A 267 22.60 41.78 -43.26
N LEU A 268 23.94 41.83 -43.26
CA LEU A 268 24.77 40.65 -43.01
C LEU A 268 24.46 40.05 -41.64
N ARG A 269 24.41 40.87 -40.59
CA ARG A 269 23.99 40.42 -39.25
C ARG A 269 22.62 39.75 -39.28
N ALA A 270 21.63 40.39 -39.91
CA ALA A 270 20.28 39.85 -40.00
C ALA A 270 20.22 38.51 -40.75
N MET A 271 21.04 38.35 -41.79
CA MET A 271 21.16 37.10 -42.56
C MET A 271 21.84 35.99 -41.75
N ILE A 272 22.90 36.30 -41.01
CA ILE A 272 23.59 35.34 -40.12
C ILE A 272 22.66 34.93 -38.97
N ASP A 273 21.95 35.88 -38.36
CA ASP A 273 20.92 35.61 -37.35
C ASP A 273 19.82 34.72 -37.93
N LYS A 274 19.36 34.99 -39.16
CA LYS A 274 18.34 34.18 -39.82
C LYS A 274 18.82 32.76 -40.11
N ALA A 275 20.05 32.58 -40.60
CA ALA A 275 20.64 31.26 -40.81
C ALA A 275 20.71 30.50 -39.48
N ASN A 276 21.22 31.13 -38.41
CA ASN A 276 21.28 30.54 -37.08
C ASN A 276 19.89 30.16 -36.54
N ASN A 277 18.92 31.08 -36.60
CA ASN A 277 17.55 30.84 -36.14
C ASN A 277 16.81 29.77 -36.96
N SER A 278 17.25 29.51 -38.19
CA SER A 278 16.75 28.41 -39.03
C SER A 278 17.37 27.05 -38.67
N GLY A 279 18.20 26.99 -37.63
CA GLY A 279 18.85 25.79 -37.13
C GLY A 279 20.22 25.49 -37.75
N MET A 280 20.76 26.41 -38.54
CA MET A 280 22.08 26.27 -39.16
C MET A 280 23.17 26.65 -38.15
N LEU A 281 24.33 26.02 -38.26
CA LEU A 281 25.54 26.44 -37.53
C LEU A 281 26.35 27.35 -38.44
N VAL A 282 26.65 28.56 -37.99
CA VAL A 282 27.51 29.50 -38.73
C VAL A 282 28.87 29.50 -38.06
N VAL A 283 29.91 29.05 -38.76
CA VAL A 283 31.29 28.99 -38.28
C VAL A 283 32.11 30.00 -39.07
N ALA A 284 32.74 30.94 -38.36
CA ALA A 284 33.44 32.05 -38.97
C ALA A 284 34.87 32.20 -38.41
N ALA A 285 35.81 32.52 -39.30
CA ALA A 285 37.17 32.85 -38.94
C ALA A 285 37.21 34.13 -38.09
N GLY A 286 37.95 34.11 -36.97
CA GLY A 286 37.99 35.24 -36.03
C GLY A 286 38.63 36.51 -36.59
N GLY A 287 39.54 36.39 -37.57
CA GLY A 287 40.34 37.50 -38.10
C GLY A 287 41.84 37.26 -37.97
N ASN A 288 42.64 37.85 -38.86
CA ASN A 288 44.12 37.76 -38.84
C ASN A 288 44.80 39.09 -38.47
N SER A 289 44.03 40.10 -38.04
CA SER A 289 44.53 41.42 -37.62
C SER A 289 44.88 41.48 -36.13
N GLY A 290 45.16 40.34 -35.49
CA GLY A 290 45.50 40.24 -34.07
C GLY A 290 46.89 40.79 -33.75
N THR A 291 47.07 41.29 -32.53
CA THR A 291 48.37 41.68 -31.98
C THR A 291 49.11 40.46 -31.42
N PRO A 292 50.45 40.34 -31.48
CA PRO A 292 51.15 39.15 -30.99
C PRO A 292 50.79 38.74 -29.54
N ASP A 293 50.60 39.72 -28.65
CA ASP A 293 50.21 39.49 -27.25
C ASP A 293 48.71 39.23 -27.05
N GLY A 294 47.88 39.38 -28.09
CA GLY A 294 46.44 39.16 -28.04
C GLY A 294 45.68 40.30 -27.36
N SER A 295 46.28 41.48 -27.29
CA SER A 295 45.66 42.68 -26.73
C SER A 295 44.64 43.32 -27.69
N GLY A 296 43.56 43.88 -27.12
CA GLY A 296 42.49 44.54 -27.87
C GLY A 296 41.42 43.58 -28.40
N ASN A 297 40.33 44.14 -28.92
CA ASN A 297 39.30 43.38 -29.61
C ASN A 297 39.53 43.53 -31.13
N THR A 298 40.08 42.48 -31.72
CA THR A 298 40.46 42.41 -33.14
C THR A 298 39.60 41.41 -33.91
N VAL A 299 38.48 40.96 -33.32
CA VAL A 299 37.53 40.05 -33.99
C VAL A 299 36.79 40.81 -35.09
N GLU A 300 36.80 40.23 -36.29
CA GLU A 300 36.21 40.79 -37.51
C GLU A 300 34.83 40.17 -37.82
N TYR A 301 34.07 40.77 -38.73
CA TYR A 301 32.75 40.26 -39.12
C TYR A 301 32.89 39.17 -40.21
N PRO A 302 32.08 38.10 -40.21
CA PRO A 302 30.88 37.89 -39.39
C PRO A 302 31.15 37.20 -38.03
N ALA A 303 32.39 36.81 -37.70
CA ALA A 303 32.70 36.14 -36.43
C ALA A 303 32.33 36.97 -35.20
N LYS A 304 32.38 38.30 -35.32
CA LYS A 304 31.95 39.22 -34.26
C LYS A 304 30.44 39.17 -33.94
N TYR A 305 29.62 38.59 -34.81
CA TYR A 305 28.19 38.40 -34.52
C TYR A 305 27.97 37.24 -33.54
N SER A 306 27.13 37.45 -32.53
CA SER A 306 26.88 36.45 -31.47
C SER A 306 26.24 35.14 -31.98
N SER A 307 25.56 35.21 -33.14
CA SER A 307 24.97 34.09 -33.87
C SER A 307 25.99 33.31 -34.72
N ALA A 308 27.19 33.83 -34.90
CA ALA A 308 28.33 33.13 -35.49
C ALA A 308 29.21 32.48 -34.40
N ILE A 309 29.83 31.38 -34.76
CA ILE A 309 30.84 30.68 -33.96
C ILE A 309 32.19 31.22 -34.39
N ALA A 310 32.74 32.14 -33.60
CA ALA A 310 34.05 32.75 -33.83
C ALA A 310 35.19 31.80 -33.43
N VAL A 311 36.13 31.60 -34.34
CA VAL A 311 37.22 30.64 -34.18
C VAL A 311 38.59 31.32 -34.22
N SER A 312 39.39 31.12 -33.17
CA SER A 312 40.80 31.54 -33.14
C SER A 312 41.73 30.42 -33.60
N ALA A 313 42.91 30.82 -34.11
CA ALA A 313 43.92 29.90 -34.64
C ALA A 313 45.00 29.60 -33.61
N VAL A 314 45.32 28.31 -33.46
CA VAL A 314 46.47 27.83 -32.68
C VAL A 314 47.45 27.04 -33.53
N ASP A 315 48.67 26.91 -33.03
CA ASP A 315 49.71 26.08 -33.60
C ASP A 315 49.77 24.67 -32.98
N SER A 316 50.78 23.90 -33.39
CA SER A 316 50.99 22.52 -32.92
C SER A 316 51.33 22.40 -31.42
N GLN A 317 51.71 23.51 -30.77
CA GLN A 317 51.94 23.59 -29.32
C GLN A 317 50.71 24.09 -28.57
N LEU A 318 49.57 24.28 -29.28
CA LEU A 318 48.33 24.87 -28.77
C LEU A 318 48.50 26.33 -28.33
N GLU A 319 49.52 27.02 -28.83
CA GLU A 319 49.70 28.45 -28.62
C GLU A 319 48.93 29.23 -29.68
N ARG A 320 48.31 30.34 -29.29
CA ARG A 320 47.60 31.25 -30.20
C ARG A 320 48.57 31.78 -31.26
N GLY A 321 48.20 31.68 -32.53
CA GLY A 321 48.96 32.30 -33.61
C GLY A 321 49.07 33.81 -33.40
N SER A 322 50.24 34.40 -33.66
CA SER A 322 50.48 35.83 -33.40
C SER A 322 49.56 36.78 -34.18
N PHE A 323 49.07 36.32 -35.33
CA PHE A 323 48.09 37.01 -36.17
C PHE A 323 46.64 36.80 -35.71
N SER A 324 46.35 35.76 -34.93
CA SER A 324 44.98 35.38 -34.62
C SER A 324 44.30 36.46 -33.80
N ALA A 325 43.15 36.90 -34.28
CA ALA A 325 42.28 37.82 -33.57
C ALA A 325 41.96 37.34 -32.15
N ALA A 326 41.78 38.30 -31.27
CA ALA A 326 41.41 38.13 -29.87
C ALA A 326 40.22 39.04 -29.54
N GLY A 327 39.35 38.58 -28.65
CA GLY A 327 38.16 39.31 -28.22
C GLY A 327 37.16 38.42 -27.50
N GLU A 328 36.24 39.05 -26.77
CA GLU A 328 35.18 38.37 -26.03
C GLU A 328 34.19 37.63 -26.93
N GLU A 329 34.28 37.79 -28.24
CA GLU A 329 33.48 37.08 -29.23
C GLU A 329 34.04 35.69 -29.54
N ILE A 330 35.34 35.44 -29.36
CA ILE A 330 35.97 34.13 -29.61
C ILE A 330 35.27 33.04 -28.79
N GLN A 331 34.87 31.96 -29.46
CA GLN A 331 34.16 30.83 -28.82
C GLN A 331 35.00 29.57 -28.75
N PHE A 332 35.82 29.29 -29.75
CA PHE A 332 36.66 28.09 -29.77
C PHE A 332 38.01 28.37 -30.41
N ALA A 333 39.02 27.64 -29.97
CA ALA A 333 40.32 27.59 -30.62
C ALA A 333 40.45 26.31 -31.44
N ALA A 334 41.09 26.41 -32.61
CA ALA A 334 41.33 25.27 -33.50
C ALA A 334 42.64 25.42 -34.29
N PRO A 335 43.16 24.34 -34.89
CA PRO A 335 44.40 24.38 -35.67
C PRO A 335 44.34 25.38 -36.83
N GLY A 336 45.23 26.36 -36.84
CA GLY A 336 45.29 27.38 -37.90
C GLY A 336 46.71 27.79 -38.32
N VAL A 337 47.76 27.19 -37.75
CA VAL A 337 49.15 27.45 -38.13
C VAL A 337 49.77 26.19 -38.73
N ASP A 338 50.50 26.32 -39.84
CA ASP A 338 51.18 25.24 -40.55
C ASP A 338 50.22 24.12 -41.01
N VAL A 339 48.99 24.47 -41.39
CA VAL A 339 47.96 23.51 -41.79
C VAL A 339 48.12 23.14 -43.26
N ILE A 340 48.28 21.85 -43.54
CA ILE A 340 48.41 21.30 -44.91
C ILE A 340 47.05 20.80 -45.38
N SER A 341 46.62 21.22 -46.57
CA SER A 341 45.35 20.78 -47.17
C SER A 341 45.43 20.72 -48.71
N THR A 342 44.33 20.33 -49.34
CA THR A 342 44.15 20.28 -50.80
C THR A 342 44.26 21.66 -51.44
N TYR A 343 44.69 21.73 -52.69
CA TYR A 343 44.86 23.00 -53.41
C TYR A 343 44.57 22.84 -54.91
N LEU A 344 44.67 23.91 -55.67
CA LEU A 344 44.41 23.92 -57.11
C LEU A 344 45.23 22.86 -57.88
N ASN A 345 44.71 22.46 -59.05
CA ASN A 345 45.36 21.55 -59.99
C ASN A 345 45.69 20.15 -59.41
N GLY A 346 44.93 19.69 -58.42
CA GLY A 346 45.21 18.40 -57.76
C GLY A 346 46.40 18.45 -56.78
N GLY A 347 46.89 19.64 -56.46
CA GLY A 347 48.04 19.83 -55.57
C GLY A 347 47.65 20.03 -54.11
N TYR A 348 48.63 20.42 -53.30
CA TYR A 348 48.46 20.67 -51.87
C TYR A 348 49.21 21.94 -51.47
N ALA A 349 48.77 22.58 -50.39
CA ALA A 349 49.45 23.75 -49.84
C ALA A 349 49.45 23.73 -48.31
N GLN A 350 50.46 24.36 -47.73
CA GLN A 350 50.55 24.69 -46.31
C GLN A 350 50.19 26.15 -46.13
N ALA A 351 49.26 26.45 -45.21
CA ALA A 351 48.75 27.79 -44.97
C ALA A 351 48.63 28.13 -43.48
N ASN A 352 48.62 29.44 -43.20
CA ASN A 352 48.40 30.03 -41.88
C ASN A 352 47.19 30.97 -41.92
N GLY A 353 46.28 30.84 -40.96
CA GLY A 353 45.14 31.74 -40.82
C GLY A 353 44.03 31.19 -39.93
N THR A 354 43.20 32.09 -39.38
CA THR A 354 41.92 31.70 -38.75
C THR A 354 40.98 31.03 -39.75
N SER A 355 41.17 31.30 -41.05
CA SER A 355 40.56 30.57 -42.17
C SER A 355 40.81 29.07 -42.19
N MET A 356 41.93 28.59 -41.64
CA MET A 356 42.25 27.18 -41.51
C MET A 356 41.72 26.60 -40.19
N ALA A 357 41.49 27.43 -39.18
CA ALA A 357 40.91 27.02 -37.89
C ALA A 357 39.39 26.79 -37.98
N ALA A 358 38.65 27.71 -38.59
CA ALA A 358 37.20 27.60 -38.81
C ALA A 358 36.74 26.23 -39.40
N PRO A 359 37.36 25.69 -40.46
CA PRO A 359 36.93 24.41 -41.05
C PRO A 359 37.14 23.20 -40.13
N HIS A 360 38.05 23.25 -39.16
CA HIS A 360 38.14 22.19 -38.15
C HIS A 360 36.89 22.16 -37.25
N ILE A 361 36.41 23.33 -36.83
CA ILE A 361 35.19 23.46 -36.04
C ILE A 361 33.97 23.04 -36.85
N ALA A 362 33.87 23.46 -38.12
CA ALA A 362 32.81 23.01 -39.02
C ALA A 362 32.79 21.47 -39.18
N GLY A 363 33.97 20.85 -39.31
CA GLY A 363 34.11 19.40 -39.36
C GLY A 363 33.70 18.69 -38.05
N LEU A 364 34.15 19.18 -36.89
CA LEU A 364 33.74 18.64 -35.59
C LEU A 364 32.23 18.74 -35.37
N LEU A 365 31.63 19.86 -35.75
CA LEU A 365 30.18 20.06 -35.70
C LEU A 365 29.44 19.13 -36.67
N ALA A 366 29.99 18.83 -37.84
CA ALA A 366 29.41 17.83 -38.74
C ALA A 366 29.43 16.42 -38.13
N LEU A 367 30.51 16.04 -37.45
CA LEU A 367 30.57 14.77 -36.69
C LEU A 367 29.53 14.73 -35.57
N LEU A 368 29.38 15.82 -34.80
CA LEU A 368 28.39 15.93 -33.74
C LEU A 368 26.95 15.95 -34.27
N LYS A 369 26.71 16.58 -35.42
CA LYS A 369 25.39 16.61 -36.07
C LYS A 369 24.98 15.23 -36.57
N GLU A 370 25.89 14.46 -37.18
CA GLU A 370 25.61 13.06 -37.53
C GLU A 370 25.29 12.23 -36.29
N LYS A 371 26.06 12.42 -35.21
CA LYS A 371 25.86 11.71 -33.95
C LYS A 371 24.55 12.06 -33.26
N TYR A 372 24.15 13.33 -33.31
CA TYR A 372 22.97 13.86 -32.65
C TYR A 372 22.06 14.60 -33.64
N PRO A 373 21.43 13.89 -34.60
CA PRO A 373 20.72 14.52 -35.72
C PRO A 373 19.54 15.39 -35.27
N ALA A 374 18.91 15.03 -34.15
CA ALA A 374 17.77 15.74 -33.57
C ALA A 374 18.16 16.98 -32.75
N LYS A 375 19.44 17.21 -32.45
CA LYS A 375 19.87 18.38 -31.68
C LYS A 375 19.79 19.65 -32.51
N THR A 376 19.40 20.72 -31.84
CA THR A 376 19.46 22.09 -32.35
C THR A 376 20.92 22.54 -32.50
N ASN A 377 21.14 23.58 -33.29
CA ASN A 377 22.46 24.21 -33.42
C ASN A 377 23.00 24.71 -32.06
N ALA A 378 22.16 25.28 -31.21
CA ALA A 378 22.56 25.71 -29.86
C ALA A 378 23.03 24.53 -28.99
N GLU A 379 22.28 23.42 -28.97
CA GLU A 379 22.69 22.22 -28.24
C GLU A 379 23.96 21.59 -28.83
N LEU A 380 24.16 21.63 -30.15
CA LEU A 380 25.39 21.12 -30.78
C LEU A 380 26.60 21.97 -30.40
N LYS A 381 26.44 23.29 -30.30
CA LYS A 381 27.48 24.19 -29.78
C LYS A 381 27.82 23.86 -28.33
N GLU A 382 26.82 23.63 -27.47
CA GLU A 382 27.05 23.21 -26.09
C GLU A 382 27.71 21.82 -26.00
N HIS A 383 27.37 20.89 -26.90
CA HIS A 383 28.06 19.60 -27.00
C HIS A 383 29.52 19.79 -27.40
N LEU A 384 29.81 20.67 -28.36
CA LEU A 384 31.19 20.98 -28.75
C LEU A 384 31.99 21.58 -27.59
N LYS A 385 31.37 22.41 -26.75
CA LYS A 385 31.99 22.95 -25.52
C LYS A 385 32.40 21.87 -24.53
N LEU A 386 31.69 20.75 -24.44
CA LEU A 386 32.11 19.62 -23.61
C LEU A 386 33.36 18.91 -24.17
N HIS A 387 33.61 19.12 -25.46
CA HIS A 387 34.73 18.56 -26.20
C HIS A 387 35.90 19.57 -26.30
N THR A 388 35.98 20.57 -25.42
CA THR A 388 37.13 21.50 -25.38
C THR A 388 38.15 21.14 -24.30
N VAL A 389 39.40 21.45 -24.60
CA VAL A 389 40.49 21.54 -23.61
C VAL A 389 40.69 23.01 -23.30
N ASP A 390 40.47 23.39 -22.04
CA ASP A 390 40.66 24.77 -21.57
C ASP A 390 42.12 25.21 -21.75
N LEU A 391 42.32 26.39 -22.35
CA LEU A 391 43.65 26.94 -22.68
C LEU A 391 43.74 28.38 -22.18
N GLY A 392 44.94 28.81 -21.79
CA GLY A 392 45.14 30.16 -21.27
C GLY A 392 44.62 30.33 -19.85
N SER A 393 43.77 31.35 -19.64
CA SER A 393 43.15 31.59 -18.32
C SER A 393 42.06 30.57 -18.05
N ALA A 394 41.94 30.08 -16.82
CA ALA A 394 40.91 29.10 -16.47
C ALA A 394 39.50 29.61 -16.79
N GLY A 395 38.73 28.82 -17.51
CA GLY A 395 37.40 29.17 -17.99
C GLY A 395 37.44 29.92 -19.32
N ARG A 396 36.31 30.56 -19.67
CA ARG A 396 36.23 31.25 -20.96
C ARG A 396 37.12 32.49 -20.98
N ASP A 397 37.93 32.64 -22.03
CA ASP A 397 38.84 33.78 -22.20
C ASP A 397 38.81 34.40 -23.62
N PRO A 398 39.32 35.64 -23.81
CA PRO A 398 39.31 36.31 -25.12
C PRO A 398 40.25 35.74 -26.19
N LEU A 399 41.18 34.85 -25.83
CA LEU A 399 42.19 34.31 -26.76
C LEU A 399 41.75 32.94 -27.31
N TYR A 400 41.23 32.07 -26.44
CA TYR A 400 40.88 30.70 -26.79
C TYR A 400 39.38 30.39 -26.65
N GLY A 401 38.56 31.33 -26.16
CA GLY A 401 37.13 31.13 -25.98
C GLY A 401 36.87 30.06 -24.92
N PHE A 402 36.12 29.02 -25.24
CA PHE A 402 35.93 27.85 -24.37
C PHE A 402 37.12 26.87 -24.38
N GLY A 403 38.18 27.20 -25.12
CA GLY A 403 39.37 26.38 -25.28
C GLY A 403 39.45 25.67 -26.63
N PHE A 404 40.42 24.77 -26.75
CA PHE A 404 40.72 24.02 -27.96
C PHE A 404 39.74 22.87 -28.19
N ALA A 405 39.03 22.88 -29.31
CA ALA A 405 38.03 21.86 -29.61
C ALA A 405 38.65 20.55 -30.12
N SER A 406 38.29 19.42 -29.51
CA SER A 406 38.73 18.08 -29.90
C SER A 406 37.69 17.00 -29.57
N PHE A 407 37.51 15.99 -30.42
CA PHE A 407 36.51 14.94 -30.18
C PHE A 407 36.99 13.94 -29.08
N THR A 408 36.72 14.26 -27.80
CA THR A 408 37.11 13.46 -26.61
C THR A 408 36.08 12.38 -26.23
N THR A 409 36.53 11.21 -25.77
CA THR A 409 35.67 10.11 -25.29
C THR A 409 35.40 10.12 -23.78
N GLU A 410 36.25 10.78 -22.99
CA GLU A 410 36.18 10.77 -21.52
C GLU A 410 34.87 11.33 -20.95
N VAL A 411 34.31 12.35 -21.60
CA VAL A 411 33.01 12.95 -21.23
C VAL A 411 31.86 11.95 -21.34
N GLU A 412 31.97 11.00 -22.25
CA GLU A 412 30.90 10.07 -22.57
C GLU A 412 30.90 8.86 -21.64
N ASP A 413 32.09 8.37 -21.29
CA ASP A 413 32.24 7.30 -20.31
C ASP A 413 31.74 7.76 -18.93
N ALA A 414 32.00 9.02 -18.56
CA ALA A 414 31.49 9.62 -17.32
C ALA A 414 29.95 9.71 -17.31
N ALA A 415 29.34 10.21 -18.40
CA ALA A 415 27.89 10.33 -18.50
C ALA A 415 27.19 8.95 -18.46
N GLN A 416 27.75 7.95 -19.13
CA GLN A 416 27.21 6.59 -19.14
C GLN A 416 27.35 5.90 -17.77
N GLN A 417 28.44 6.15 -17.04
CA GLN A 417 28.62 5.65 -15.67
C GLN A 417 27.57 6.22 -14.71
N LEU A 418 27.30 7.54 -14.76
CA LEU A 418 26.27 8.17 -13.94
C LEU A 418 24.87 7.60 -14.23
N ALA A 419 24.53 7.40 -15.51
CA ALA A 419 23.25 6.81 -15.90
C ALA A 419 23.07 5.36 -15.41
N ASN A 420 24.16 4.58 -15.37
CA ASN A 420 24.12 3.21 -14.85
C ASN A 420 23.90 3.17 -13.34
N VAL A 421 24.58 4.07 -12.59
CA VAL A 421 24.39 4.21 -11.15
C VAL A 421 22.95 4.58 -10.81
N GLU A 422 22.34 5.49 -11.56
CA GLU A 422 20.94 5.86 -11.31
C GLU A 422 19.96 4.70 -11.51
N ARG A 423 20.17 3.88 -12.54
CA ARG A 423 19.34 2.67 -12.73
C ARG A 423 19.54 1.67 -11.60
N ALA A 424 20.77 1.50 -11.11
CA ALA A 424 21.07 0.57 -10.03
C ALA A 424 20.42 1.02 -8.71
N ILE A 425 20.47 2.32 -8.39
CA ILE A 425 19.79 2.88 -7.21
C ILE A 425 18.27 2.72 -7.34
N ALA A 426 17.69 3.01 -8.50
CA ALA A 426 16.25 2.85 -8.72
C ALA A 426 15.77 1.40 -8.53
N LEU A 427 16.58 0.42 -8.96
CA LEU A 427 16.31 -0.99 -8.70
C LEU A 427 16.37 -1.32 -7.20
N ALA A 428 17.38 -0.81 -6.48
CA ALA A 428 17.52 -1.00 -5.05
C ALA A 428 16.37 -0.35 -4.25
N GLU A 429 15.90 0.83 -4.66
CA GLU A 429 14.73 1.52 -4.10
C GLU A 429 13.46 0.68 -4.27
N ALA A 430 13.28 0.07 -5.44
CA ALA A 430 12.10 -0.74 -5.74
C ALA A 430 12.09 -2.08 -5.01
N SER A 431 13.25 -2.75 -4.87
CA SER A 431 13.33 -4.09 -4.31
C SER A 431 13.59 -4.11 -2.80
N LEU A 432 14.24 -3.08 -2.26
CA LEU A 432 14.81 -3.05 -0.91
C LEU A 432 15.67 -4.29 -0.58
N SER A 433 16.27 -4.92 -1.60
CA SER A 433 17.04 -6.16 -1.44
C SER A 433 18.50 -5.86 -1.11
N ARG A 434 19.13 -6.67 -0.25
CA ARG A 434 20.55 -6.53 0.10
C ARG A 434 21.45 -6.67 -1.14
N THR A 435 21.05 -7.50 -2.11
CA THR A 435 21.79 -7.74 -3.35
C THR A 435 21.81 -6.50 -4.24
N ASP A 436 20.65 -5.87 -4.46
CA ASP A 436 20.56 -4.70 -5.33
C ASP A 436 21.21 -3.47 -4.70
N ILE A 437 21.08 -3.33 -3.37
CA ILE A 437 21.78 -2.29 -2.60
C ILE A 437 23.30 -2.44 -2.76
N ALA A 438 23.83 -3.66 -2.63
CA ALA A 438 25.26 -3.91 -2.79
C ALA A 438 25.73 -3.66 -4.23
N ALA A 439 24.92 -4.06 -5.23
CA ALA A 439 25.20 -3.81 -6.63
C ALA A 439 25.24 -2.30 -6.95
N ALA A 440 24.28 -1.52 -6.43
CA ALA A 440 24.24 -0.07 -6.56
C ALA A 440 25.45 0.59 -5.89
N GLN A 441 25.79 0.19 -4.65
CA GLN A 441 26.96 0.70 -3.95
C GLN A 441 28.24 0.44 -4.74
N SER A 442 28.43 -0.77 -5.27
CA SER A 442 29.59 -1.10 -6.10
C SER A 442 29.70 -0.22 -7.35
N GLN A 443 28.57 0.21 -7.93
CA GLN A 443 28.60 1.16 -9.06
C GLN A 443 28.98 2.57 -8.62
N ILE A 444 28.46 3.03 -7.47
CA ILE A 444 28.79 4.34 -6.89
C ILE A 444 30.28 4.43 -6.55
N ASP A 445 30.85 3.37 -5.99
CA ASP A 445 32.26 3.32 -5.59
C ASP A 445 33.23 3.49 -6.77
N ARG A 446 32.80 3.10 -7.99
CA ARG A 446 33.57 3.27 -9.23
C ARG A 446 33.56 4.69 -9.79
N LEU A 447 32.68 5.57 -9.31
CA LEU A 447 32.67 6.97 -9.73
C LEU A 447 33.86 7.74 -9.13
N ALA A 448 34.40 8.67 -9.91
CA ALA A 448 35.31 9.70 -9.39
C ALA A 448 34.60 10.56 -8.32
N GLU A 449 35.37 11.17 -7.43
CA GLU A 449 34.83 12.05 -6.39
C GLU A 449 34.12 13.26 -7.02
N SER A 450 32.82 13.38 -6.76
CA SER A 450 31.99 14.45 -7.32
C SER A 450 30.75 14.73 -6.43
N PRO A 451 30.08 15.87 -6.60
CA PRO A 451 28.80 16.15 -5.95
C PRO A 451 27.73 15.06 -6.23
N GLU A 452 27.72 14.49 -7.43
CA GLU A 452 26.80 13.41 -7.83
C GLU A 452 27.06 12.13 -7.04
N LYS A 453 28.33 11.73 -6.87
CA LYS A 453 28.70 10.56 -6.05
C LYS A 453 28.21 10.73 -4.61
N ASN A 454 28.35 11.92 -4.04
CA ASN A 454 27.83 12.24 -2.69
C ASN A 454 26.31 12.11 -2.61
N ARG A 455 25.58 12.65 -3.60
CA ARG A 455 24.12 12.51 -3.70
C ARG A 455 23.69 11.04 -3.79
N PHE A 456 24.40 10.22 -4.57
CA PHE A 456 24.11 8.79 -4.69
C PHE A 456 24.38 8.02 -3.41
N ASN A 457 25.49 8.30 -2.72
CA ASN A 457 25.79 7.71 -1.42
C ASN A 457 24.72 8.04 -0.38
N GLN A 458 24.20 9.27 -0.36
CA GLN A 458 23.07 9.63 0.52
C GLN A 458 21.81 8.82 0.19
N ARG A 459 21.42 8.76 -1.08
CA ARG A 459 20.24 7.99 -1.51
C ARG A 459 20.33 6.53 -1.12
N ILE A 460 21.45 5.87 -1.42
CA ILE A 460 21.59 4.43 -1.13
C ILE A 460 21.68 4.13 0.38
N ASN A 461 22.18 5.08 1.20
CA ASN A 461 22.11 4.98 2.65
C ASN A 461 20.66 5.00 3.15
N THR A 462 19.81 5.90 2.62
CA THR A 462 18.37 5.92 2.93
C THR A 462 17.70 4.60 2.54
N VAL A 463 18.04 4.03 1.38
CA VAL A 463 17.52 2.72 0.95
C VAL A 463 17.91 1.62 1.93
N ARG A 464 19.15 1.63 2.46
CA ARG A 464 19.58 0.66 3.49
C ARG A 464 18.76 0.76 4.77
N GLU A 465 18.46 1.97 5.22
CA GLU A 465 17.62 2.19 6.41
C GLU A 465 16.20 1.67 6.19
N LEU A 466 15.59 1.96 5.03
CA LEU A 466 14.27 1.46 4.66
C LEU A 466 14.23 -0.07 4.56
N ALA A 467 15.26 -0.68 3.98
CA ALA A 467 15.36 -2.14 3.89
C ALA A 467 15.42 -2.80 5.27
N ALA A 468 16.19 -2.23 6.21
CA ALA A 468 16.26 -2.72 7.58
C ALA A 468 14.92 -2.58 8.32
N GLN A 469 14.20 -1.47 8.12
CA GLN A 469 12.86 -1.28 8.69
C GLN A 469 11.85 -2.27 8.12
N ASN A 470 11.90 -2.55 6.82
CA ASN A 470 11.03 -3.52 6.16
C ASN A 470 11.28 -4.94 6.69
N GLU A 471 12.55 -5.35 6.87
CA GLU A 471 12.91 -6.66 7.43
C GLU A 471 12.41 -6.81 8.87
N LEU A 472 12.59 -5.78 9.71
CA LEU A 472 12.06 -5.77 11.08
C LEU A 472 10.53 -5.86 11.09
N GLN A 473 9.85 -5.17 10.17
CA GLN A 473 8.40 -5.20 10.05
C GLN A 473 7.88 -6.59 9.63
N GLN A 474 8.59 -7.27 8.72
CA GLN A 474 8.27 -8.65 8.33
C GLN A 474 8.44 -9.62 9.51
N GLN A 475 9.52 -9.48 10.29
CA GLN A 475 9.74 -10.30 11.49
C GLN A 475 8.65 -10.10 12.54
N ARG A 476 8.25 -8.84 12.80
CA ARG A 476 7.13 -8.53 13.71
C ARG A 476 5.82 -9.15 13.23
N THR A 477 5.55 -9.08 11.93
CA THR A 477 4.35 -9.67 11.32
C THR A 477 4.35 -11.18 11.46
N ALA A 478 5.47 -11.84 11.18
CA ALA A 478 5.62 -13.29 11.37
C ALA A 478 5.44 -13.69 12.85
N PHE A 479 6.01 -12.93 13.79
CA PHE A 479 5.82 -13.15 15.22
C PHE A 479 4.34 -13.03 15.64
N ALA A 480 3.63 -12.01 15.17
CA ALA A 480 2.21 -11.83 15.45
C ALA A 480 1.35 -12.96 14.89
N ARG A 481 1.62 -13.42 13.66
CA ARG A 481 0.95 -14.59 13.05
C ARG A 481 1.16 -15.85 13.89
N ASN A 482 2.41 -16.15 14.25
CA ASN A 482 2.74 -17.31 15.08
C ASN A 482 2.08 -17.24 16.47
N ALA A 483 1.97 -16.04 17.04
CA ALA A 483 1.29 -15.84 18.32
C ALA A 483 -0.22 -16.09 18.20
N VAL A 484 -0.87 -15.64 17.13
CA VAL A 484 -2.29 -15.93 16.84
C VAL A 484 -2.51 -17.42 16.59
N GLU A 485 -1.65 -18.09 15.82
CA GLU A 485 -1.72 -19.54 15.63
C GLU A 485 -1.56 -20.32 16.94
N ALA A 486 -0.64 -19.88 17.81
CA ALA A 486 -0.50 -20.45 19.15
C ALA A 486 -1.77 -20.23 19.99
N ALA A 487 -2.40 -19.05 19.91
CA ALA A 487 -3.67 -18.79 20.56
C ALA A 487 -4.78 -19.71 20.03
N GLU A 488 -4.88 -19.90 18.71
CA GLU A 488 -5.85 -20.79 18.07
C GLU A 488 -5.66 -22.25 18.49
N LYS A 489 -4.39 -22.68 18.65
CA LYS A 489 -4.03 -24.05 19.05
C LYS A 489 -4.33 -24.31 20.53
N TYR A 490 -3.90 -23.42 21.42
CA TYR A 490 -3.95 -23.68 22.86
C TYR A 490 -5.21 -23.14 23.54
N ARG A 491 -5.81 -22.09 22.99
CA ARG A 491 -7.11 -21.53 23.42
C ARG A 491 -7.18 -21.16 24.92
N THR A 492 -6.07 -20.66 25.47
CA THR A 492 -6.01 -20.16 26.85
C THR A 492 -5.93 -18.64 26.88
N GLN A 493 -6.34 -18.03 28.01
CA GLN A 493 -6.27 -16.59 28.18
C GLN A 493 -4.85 -16.03 28.04
N GLN A 494 -3.84 -16.80 28.48
CA GLN A 494 -2.43 -16.41 28.35
C GLN A 494 -2.01 -16.24 26.88
N TYR A 495 -2.32 -17.22 26.02
CA TYR A 495 -1.98 -17.12 24.60
C TYR A 495 -2.81 -16.05 23.87
N LEU A 496 -4.08 -15.85 24.25
CA LEU A 496 -4.91 -14.77 23.71
C LEU A 496 -4.35 -13.36 24.04
N ASN A 497 -3.81 -13.19 25.26
CA ASN A 497 -3.18 -11.93 25.67
C ASN A 497 -1.87 -11.71 24.91
N ASN A 498 -0.99 -12.73 24.88
CA ASN A 498 0.29 -12.66 24.16
C ASN A 498 0.09 -12.35 22.66
N ALA A 499 -0.88 -13.01 22.02
CA ALA A 499 -1.23 -12.72 20.63
C ALA A 499 -1.79 -11.30 20.46
N GLY A 500 -2.62 -10.84 21.40
CA GLY A 500 -3.15 -9.47 21.41
C GLY A 500 -2.05 -8.41 21.46
N ASP A 501 -1.05 -8.60 22.31
CA ASP A 501 0.08 -7.68 22.43
C ASP A 501 0.97 -7.70 21.18
N ALA A 502 1.23 -8.90 20.64
CA ALA A 502 1.99 -9.05 19.39
C ALA A 502 1.29 -8.37 18.19
N VAL A 503 -0.04 -8.52 18.07
CA VAL A 503 -0.83 -7.90 17.01
C VAL A 503 -0.92 -6.38 17.18
N LYS A 504 -1.07 -5.86 18.42
CA LYS A 504 -1.07 -4.41 18.69
C LYS A 504 0.27 -3.73 18.35
N ALA A 505 1.37 -4.48 18.42
CA ALA A 505 2.70 -3.98 18.06
C ALA A 505 2.90 -3.82 16.54
N LEU A 506 1.95 -4.29 15.72
CA LEU A 506 1.94 -4.05 14.28
C LEU A 506 1.39 -2.65 13.94
N PRO A 507 1.90 -2.02 12.86
CA PRO A 507 1.30 -0.84 12.27
C PRO A 507 -0.17 -1.05 11.89
N ILE A 508 -0.94 0.03 11.86
CA ILE A 508 -2.35 0.00 11.44
C ILE A 508 -2.41 -0.36 9.96
N GLY A 509 -3.18 -1.39 9.62
CA GLY A 509 -3.35 -1.85 8.24
C GLY A 509 -4.13 -3.16 8.16
N ASN A 510 -4.28 -3.68 6.94
CA ASN A 510 -5.12 -4.84 6.65
C ASN A 510 -4.70 -6.11 7.40
N GLU A 511 -3.39 -6.36 7.51
CA GLU A 511 -2.85 -7.53 8.19
C GLU A 511 -3.18 -7.51 9.68
N ARG A 512 -2.98 -6.37 10.35
CA ARG A 512 -3.35 -6.20 11.75
C ARG A 512 -4.85 -6.39 11.96
N ALA A 513 -5.68 -5.77 11.12
CA ALA A 513 -7.14 -5.90 11.21
C ALA A 513 -7.61 -7.36 11.04
N ALA A 514 -7.00 -8.11 10.11
CA ALA A 514 -7.31 -9.51 9.90
C ALA A 514 -6.95 -10.37 11.13
N LEU A 515 -5.78 -10.15 11.73
CA LEU A 515 -5.36 -10.86 12.94
C LEU A 515 -6.19 -10.47 14.17
N GLU A 516 -6.55 -9.19 14.33
CA GLU A 516 -7.46 -8.71 15.39
C GLU A 516 -8.82 -9.39 15.28
N SER A 517 -9.40 -9.45 14.08
CA SER A 517 -10.70 -10.10 13.86
C SER A 517 -10.68 -11.59 14.19
N ARG A 518 -9.62 -12.33 13.81
CA ARG A 518 -9.42 -13.73 14.20
C ARG A 518 -9.34 -13.89 15.72
N LEU A 519 -8.58 -13.02 16.38
CA LEU A 519 -8.39 -13.09 17.82
C LEU A 519 -9.69 -12.80 18.60
N ASP A 520 -10.50 -11.86 18.12
CA ASP A 520 -11.78 -11.54 18.74
C ASP A 520 -12.79 -12.68 18.60
N ALA A 521 -12.86 -13.32 17.42
CA ALA A 521 -13.67 -14.53 17.23
C ALA A 521 -13.24 -15.66 18.19
N LEU A 522 -11.93 -15.84 18.35
CA LEU A 522 -11.37 -16.86 19.26
C LEU A 522 -11.64 -16.54 20.74
N ARG A 523 -11.57 -15.26 21.15
CA ARG A 523 -11.95 -14.82 22.51
C ARG A 523 -13.39 -15.17 22.82
N THR A 524 -14.30 -14.94 21.88
CA THR A 524 -15.72 -15.32 22.01
C THR A 524 -15.88 -16.83 22.15
N GLU A 525 -15.16 -17.63 21.37
CA GLU A 525 -15.21 -19.10 21.45
C GLU A 525 -14.74 -19.62 22.81
N VAL A 526 -13.61 -19.11 23.33
CA VAL A 526 -13.06 -19.51 24.64
C VAL A 526 -14.02 -19.13 25.78
N ALA A 527 -14.60 -17.93 25.72
CA ALA A 527 -15.58 -17.49 26.71
C ALA A 527 -16.83 -18.40 26.70
N ASN A 528 -17.37 -18.73 25.53
CA ASN A 528 -18.54 -19.61 25.40
C ASN A 528 -18.26 -21.02 25.95
N LYS A 529 -17.06 -21.56 25.74
CA LYS A 529 -16.66 -22.88 26.24
C LYS A 529 -16.56 -22.93 27.78
N ALA A 530 -16.09 -21.85 28.41
CA ALA A 530 -16.05 -21.77 29.87
C ALA A 530 -17.47 -21.79 30.48
N VAL A 531 -18.40 -21.00 29.92
CA VAL A 531 -19.81 -20.98 30.34
C VAL A 531 -20.49 -22.33 30.09
N TYR A 532 -20.14 -23.02 29.00
CA TYR A 532 -20.62 -24.38 28.72
C TYR A 532 -20.19 -25.38 29.79
N ASN A 533 -18.91 -25.40 30.19
CA ASN A 533 -18.43 -26.29 31.24
C ASN A 533 -19.15 -26.04 32.58
N GLU A 534 -19.38 -24.76 32.93
CA GLU A 534 -20.16 -24.41 34.13
C GLU A 534 -21.62 -24.90 34.03
N ALA A 535 -22.25 -24.79 32.85
CA ALA A 535 -23.58 -25.32 32.62
C ALA A 535 -23.62 -26.84 32.77
N GLU A 536 -22.61 -27.55 32.28
CA GLU A 536 -22.49 -29.00 32.39
C GLU A 536 -22.35 -29.46 33.85
N GLU A 537 -21.53 -28.78 34.66
CA GLU A 537 -21.41 -29.05 36.09
C GLU A 537 -22.74 -28.82 36.83
N LYS A 538 -23.47 -27.75 36.52
CA LYS A 538 -24.77 -27.46 37.13
C LYS A 538 -25.86 -28.46 36.73
N VAL A 539 -25.87 -28.91 35.47
CA VAL A 539 -26.76 -30.00 35.03
C VAL A 539 -26.42 -31.29 35.78
N ALA A 540 -25.15 -31.65 35.92
CA ALA A 540 -24.72 -32.82 36.69
C ALA A 540 -25.12 -32.72 38.17
N ALA A 541 -25.02 -31.53 38.77
CA ALA A 541 -25.50 -31.27 40.12
C ALA A 541 -27.02 -31.48 40.25
N ALA A 542 -27.80 -31.00 39.29
CA ALA A 542 -29.25 -31.18 39.25
C ALA A 542 -29.65 -32.65 39.05
N GLU A 543 -28.94 -33.39 38.20
CA GLU A 543 -29.11 -34.84 37.99
C GLU A 543 -28.91 -35.62 39.30
N LYS A 544 -27.92 -35.22 40.11
CA LYS A 544 -27.62 -35.86 41.39
C LYS A 544 -28.60 -35.49 42.50
N SER A 545 -28.97 -34.22 42.60
CA SER A 545 -29.73 -33.72 43.74
C SER A 545 -31.24 -33.93 43.61
N LEU A 546 -31.76 -33.92 42.37
CA LEU A 546 -33.19 -33.89 42.07
C LEU A 546 -33.92 -32.77 42.81
N LYS A 547 -33.30 -31.59 42.93
CA LYS A 547 -33.88 -30.41 43.57
C LYS A 547 -34.25 -29.34 42.57
N LYS A 548 -35.35 -28.63 42.83
CA LYS A 548 -35.83 -27.53 42.00
C LYS A 548 -34.81 -26.41 41.85
N ALA A 549 -34.10 -26.07 42.93
CA ALA A 549 -33.14 -24.96 42.94
C ALA A 549 -31.99 -25.20 41.95
N ASP A 550 -31.46 -26.42 41.91
CA ASP A 550 -30.33 -26.78 41.03
C ASP A 550 -30.76 -26.80 39.56
N VAL A 551 -32.00 -27.23 39.28
CA VAL A 551 -32.56 -27.15 37.92
C VAL A 551 -32.69 -25.70 37.45
N ILE A 552 -33.12 -24.78 38.33
CA ILE A 552 -33.23 -23.35 37.99
C ILE A 552 -31.83 -22.76 37.73
N ALA A 553 -30.85 -23.08 38.58
CA ALA A 553 -29.48 -22.61 38.41
C ALA A 553 -28.86 -23.10 37.09
N ALA A 554 -29.06 -24.38 36.74
CA ALA A 554 -28.63 -24.94 35.47
C ALA A 554 -29.32 -24.25 34.28
N GLN A 555 -30.65 -24.05 34.34
CA GLN A 555 -31.42 -23.38 33.29
C GLN A 555 -30.94 -21.93 33.04
N GLN A 556 -30.61 -21.19 34.10
CA GLN A 556 -30.09 -19.83 34.01
C GLN A 556 -28.71 -19.79 33.35
N THR A 557 -27.79 -20.69 33.71
CA THR A 557 -26.46 -20.72 33.08
C THR A 557 -26.54 -21.18 31.62
N ILE A 558 -27.38 -22.16 31.29
CA ILE A 558 -27.61 -22.58 29.90
C ILE A 558 -28.11 -21.41 29.03
N SER A 559 -28.93 -20.50 29.58
CA SER A 559 -29.48 -19.36 28.83
C SER A 559 -28.46 -18.31 28.40
N GLN A 560 -27.23 -18.37 28.93
CA GLN A 560 -26.12 -17.46 28.58
C GLN A 560 -25.31 -17.95 27.38
N ILE A 561 -25.55 -19.19 26.93
CA ILE A 561 -24.79 -19.83 25.84
C ILE A 561 -25.60 -19.69 24.55
N PRO A 562 -24.98 -19.30 23.42
CA PRO A 562 -25.64 -19.30 22.12
C PRO A 562 -26.26 -20.67 21.78
N SER A 563 -27.40 -20.65 21.10
CA SER A 563 -28.12 -21.87 20.70
C SER A 563 -27.24 -22.78 19.83
N GLY A 564 -27.11 -24.05 20.19
CA GLY A 564 -26.33 -25.05 19.45
C GLY A 564 -26.64 -26.48 19.87
N VAL A 565 -26.02 -27.46 19.20
CA VAL A 565 -26.23 -28.90 19.43
C VAL A 565 -25.88 -29.30 20.87
N GLU A 566 -24.83 -28.72 21.43
CA GLU A 566 -24.33 -29.00 22.78
C GLU A 566 -25.30 -28.45 23.84
N VAL A 567 -25.79 -27.22 23.66
CA VAL A 567 -26.86 -26.63 24.49
C VAL A 567 -28.14 -27.47 24.44
N HIS A 568 -28.51 -27.97 23.26
CA HIS A 568 -29.68 -28.84 23.12
C HIS A 568 -29.51 -30.17 23.89
N THR A 569 -28.29 -30.67 24.00
CA THR A 569 -27.95 -31.86 24.79
C THR A 569 -28.10 -31.60 26.29
N LEU A 570 -27.59 -30.47 26.78
CA LEU A 570 -27.77 -30.05 28.19
C LEU A 570 -29.25 -29.84 28.55
N LEU A 571 -30.03 -29.21 27.66
CA LEU A 571 -31.47 -29.01 27.87
C LEU A 571 -32.24 -30.34 27.96
N LYS A 572 -31.94 -31.31 27.08
CA LYS A 572 -32.53 -32.65 27.13
C LYS A 572 -32.25 -33.37 28.45
N ARG A 573 -31.01 -33.30 28.92
CA ARG A 573 -30.62 -33.85 30.23
C ARG A 573 -31.40 -33.18 31.36
N LEU A 574 -31.49 -31.85 31.33
CA LEU A 574 -32.22 -31.09 32.35
C LEU A 574 -33.73 -31.40 32.34
N ASP A 575 -34.33 -31.62 31.19
CA ASP A 575 -35.73 -32.05 31.08
C ASP A 575 -35.94 -33.48 31.63
N ALA A 576 -34.97 -34.39 31.43
CA ALA A 576 -35.00 -35.70 32.08
C ALA A 576 -34.95 -35.59 33.62
N VAL A 577 -34.19 -34.63 34.17
CA VAL A 577 -34.19 -34.33 35.61
C VAL A 577 -35.57 -33.85 36.08
N LYS A 578 -36.22 -32.93 35.35
CA LYS A 578 -37.57 -32.46 35.68
C LYS A 578 -38.57 -33.62 35.73
N ILE A 579 -38.47 -34.56 34.80
CA ILE A 579 -39.30 -35.78 34.75
C ILE A 579 -38.99 -36.70 35.96
N ALA A 580 -37.71 -36.88 36.31
CA ALA A 580 -37.33 -37.70 37.46
C ALA A 580 -37.86 -37.14 38.79
N ILE A 581 -37.81 -35.82 38.98
CA ILE A 581 -38.41 -35.12 40.13
C ILE A 581 -39.91 -35.40 40.21
N LEU A 582 -40.61 -35.28 39.07
CA LEU A 582 -42.04 -35.56 38.98
C LEU A 582 -42.38 -37.02 39.32
N ASN A 583 -41.60 -37.97 38.81
CA ASN A 583 -41.78 -39.41 39.08
C ASN A 583 -41.57 -39.74 40.56
N ASN A 584 -40.56 -39.14 41.21
CA ASN A 584 -40.33 -39.29 42.64
C ASN A 584 -41.55 -38.77 43.44
N ALA A 585 -42.03 -37.56 43.14
CA ALA A 585 -43.20 -37.00 43.80
C ALA A 585 -44.45 -37.88 43.61
N ASN A 586 -44.69 -38.37 42.40
CA ASN A 586 -45.75 -39.34 42.11
C ASN A 586 -45.64 -40.61 42.97
N ALA A 587 -44.44 -41.20 43.07
CA ALA A 587 -44.21 -42.41 43.85
C ALA A 587 -44.46 -42.18 45.36
N LYS A 588 -44.05 -41.03 45.90
CA LYS A 588 -44.32 -40.68 47.31
C LYS A 588 -45.80 -40.45 47.58
N VAL A 589 -46.52 -39.80 46.67
CA VAL A 589 -47.98 -39.65 46.77
C VAL A 589 -48.67 -41.00 46.71
N ALA A 590 -48.28 -41.89 45.79
CA ALA A 590 -48.84 -43.24 45.69
C ALA A 590 -48.62 -44.06 46.98
N ALA A 591 -47.44 -43.94 47.61
CA ALA A 591 -47.19 -44.57 48.90
C ALA A 591 -48.09 -44.01 50.01
N ALA A 592 -48.30 -42.69 50.05
CA ALA A 592 -49.21 -42.05 50.98
C ALA A 592 -50.67 -42.46 50.76
N GLU A 593 -51.11 -42.61 49.51
CA GLU A 593 -52.45 -43.09 49.14
C GLU A 593 -52.69 -44.54 49.61
N LYS A 594 -51.66 -45.38 49.52
CA LYS A 594 -51.72 -46.79 49.91
C LYS A 594 -51.84 -46.96 51.43
N ASP A 595 -50.89 -46.41 52.18
CA ASP A 595 -50.75 -46.72 53.62
C ASP A 595 -51.39 -45.65 54.53
N LYS A 596 -51.77 -44.50 53.98
CA LYS A 596 -52.60 -43.45 54.60
C LYS A 596 -52.16 -43.06 56.02
N ASN A 597 -50.88 -42.81 56.19
CA ASN A 597 -50.28 -42.32 57.44
C ASN A 597 -49.58 -40.98 57.24
N LYS A 598 -49.36 -40.27 58.35
CA LYS A 598 -48.78 -38.93 58.38
C LYS A 598 -47.38 -38.88 57.78
N LYS A 599 -46.52 -39.84 58.15
CA LYS A 599 -45.11 -39.86 57.74
C LYS A 599 -44.97 -39.87 56.22
N LEU A 600 -45.78 -40.67 55.52
CA LEU A 600 -45.78 -40.73 54.06
C LEU A 600 -46.43 -39.50 53.44
N ALA A 601 -47.49 -38.96 54.04
CA ALA A 601 -48.12 -37.72 53.56
C ALA A 601 -47.15 -36.51 53.65
N ASP A 602 -46.35 -36.44 54.71
CA ASP A 602 -45.32 -35.41 54.88
C ASP A 602 -44.19 -35.58 53.84
N ALA A 603 -43.70 -36.82 53.65
CA ALA A 603 -42.70 -37.11 52.63
C ALA A 603 -43.20 -36.81 51.20
N ALA A 604 -44.47 -37.08 50.91
CA ALA A 604 -45.12 -36.72 49.65
C ALA A 604 -45.20 -35.20 49.47
N GLN A 605 -45.56 -34.44 50.51
CA GLN A 605 -45.59 -32.98 50.44
C GLN A 605 -44.21 -32.39 50.13
N THR A 606 -43.16 -32.91 50.77
CA THR A 606 -41.78 -32.49 50.50
C THR A 606 -41.41 -32.74 49.04
N ALA A 607 -41.71 -33.93 48.50
CA ALA A 607 -41.41 -34.24 47.10
C ALA A 607 -42.24 -33.38 46.11
N ILE A 608 -43.51 -33.11 46.40
CA ILE A 608 -44.35 -32.20 45.58
C ILE A 608 -43.77 -30.79 45.52
N ASN A 609 -43.13 -30.31 46.59
CA ASN A 609 -42.56 -28.97 46.62
C ASN A 609 -41.40 -28.78 45.63
N GLU A 610 -40.69 -29.88 45.30
CA GLU A 610 -39.61 -29.90 44.32
C GLU A 610 -40.12 -29.94 42.86
N VAL A 611 -41.38 -30.31 42.62
CA VAL A 611 -41.95 -30.39 41.26
C VAL A 611 -41.97 -28.99 40.61
N ILE A 612 -41.47 -28.93 39.37
CA ILE A 612 -41.27 -27.66 38.65
C ILE A 612 -42.56 -27.20 37.95
N TYR A 613 -43.22 -28.09 37.21
CA TYR A 613 -44.41 -27.75 36.45
C TYR A 613 -45.63 -27.59 37.38
N SER A 614 -46.30 -26.45 37.28
CA SER A 614 -47.40 -26.07 38.16
C SER A 614 -48.63 -26.97 38.00
N SER A 615 -48.92 -27.44 36.78
CA SER A 615 -50.04 -28.35 36.48
C SER A 615 -49.90 -29.69 37.20
N ASP A 616 -48.72 -30.31 37.12
CA ASP A 616 -48.45 -31.60 37.73
C ASP A 616 -48.41 -31.50 39.26
N LYS A 617 -47.79 -30.43 39.76
CA LYS A 617 -47.79 -30.10 41.19
C LYS A 617 -49.21 -29.99 41.73
N ASN A 618 -50.10 -29.30 41.02
CA ASN A 618 -51.50 -29.15 41.41
C ASN A 618 -52.25 -30.49 41.41
N SER A 619 -52.00 -31.35 40.42
CA SER A 619 -52.60 -32.69 40.35
C SER A 619 -52.18 -33.57 41.53
N LEU A 620 -50.88 -33.59 41.83
CA LEU A 620 -50.33 -34.34 42.97
C LEU A 620 -50.83 -33.79 44.31
N GLN A 621 -50.93 -32.46 44.45
CA GLN A 621 -51.44 -31.84 45.67
C GLN A 621 -52.89 -32.26 45.95
N LYS A 622 -53.75 -32.26 44.93
CA LYS A 622 -55.15 -32.72 45.06
C LYS A 622 -55.23 -34.16 45.56
N ARG A 623 -54.40 -35.05 45.02
CA ARG A 623 -54.31 -36.46 45.47
C ARG A 623 -53.88 -36.57 46.93
N LEU A 624 -52.84 -35.85 47.32
CA LEU A 624 -52.36 -35.83 48.71
C LEU A 624 -53.41 -35.25 49.68
N ASP A 625 -54.16 -34.24 49.26
CA ASP A 625 -55.22 -33.65 50.07
C ASP A 625 -56.36 -34.64 50.34
N LEU A 626 -56.68 -35.53 49.39
CA LEU A 626 -57.62 -36.64 49.61
C LEU A 626 -57.11 -37.64 50.66
N VAL A 627 -55.82 -37.95 50.67
CA VAL A 627 -55.21 -38.80 51.71
C VAL A 627 -55.37 -38.14 53.08
N ARG A 628 -55.05 -36.85 53.19
CA ARG A 628 -55.19 -36.09 54.45
C ARG A 628 -56.64 -36.01 54.91
N ALA A 629 -57.59 -35.82 53.98
CA ALA A 629 -59.02 -35.86 54.28
C ALA A 629 -59.46 -37.23 54.82
N TRP A 630 -58.92 -38.32 54.27
CA TRP A 630 -59.18 -39.66 54.78
C TRP A 630 -58.63 -39.86 56.20
N ILE A 631 -57.38 -39.46 56.47
CA ILE A 631 -56.77 -39.54 57.81
C ILE A 631 -57.62 -38.78 58.83
N MET A 632 -58.08 -37.58 58.46
CA MET A 632 -59.00 -36.77 59.26
C MET A 632 -60.32 -37.49 59.55
N SER A 633 -60.93 -38.09 58.52
CA SER A 633 -62.19 -38.83 58.66
C SER A 633 -62.04 -40.06 59.57
N ASN A 634 -60.94 -40.81 59.41
CA ASN A 634 -60.62 -41.95 60.27
C ASN A 634 -60.45 -41.52 61.74
N ALA A 635 -59.70 -40.45 62.00
CA ALA A 635 -59.54 -39.90 63.36
C ALA A 635 -60.89 -39.49 63.97
N LYS A 636 -61.73 -38.75 63.22
CA LYS A 636 -63.09 -38.38 63.67
C LYS A 636 -63.93 -39.61 64.04
N SER A 637 -63.92 -40.65 63.20
CA SER A 637 -64.67 -41.88 63.43
C SER A 637 -64.20 -42.63 64.68
N LYS A 638 -62.89 -42.74 64.89
CA LYS A 638 -62.32 -43.39 66.08
C LYS A 638 -62.63 -42.60 67.35
N VAL A 639 -62.54 -41.27 67.32
CA VAL A 639 -62.91 -40.40 68.45
C VAL A 639 -64.40 -40.56 68.78
N ALA A 640 -65.29 -40.57 67.79
CA ALA A 640 -66.71 -40.81 68.02
C ALA A 640 -66.98 -42.19 68.66
N SER A 641 -66.21 -43.22 68.27
CA SER A 641 -66.28 -44.55 68.90
C SER A 641 -65.80 -44.49 70.36
N ALA A 642 -64.72 -43.78 70.66
CA ALA A 642 -64.24 -43.58 72.02
C ALA A 642 -65.28 -42.83 72.89
N GLU A 643 -65.92 -41.78 72.35
CA GLU A 643 -67.00 -41.03 73.01
C GLU A 643 -68.22 -41.92 73.31
N LYS A 644 -68.56 -42.83 72.39
CA LYS A 644 -69.70 -43.75 72.53
C LYS A 644 -69.46 -44.85 73.55
N TYR A 645 -68.34 -45.57 73.43
CA TYR A 645 -68.11 -46.79 74.21
C TYR A 645 -67.37 -46.54 75.52
N LYS A 646 -66.54 -45.49 75.60
CA LYS A 646 -65.86 -45.05 76.83
C LYS A 646 -65.09 -46.18 77.54
N THR A 647 -64.38 -46.98 76.75
CA THR A 647 -63.46 -48.03 77.23
C THR A 647 -62.02 -47.68 76.85
N LYS A 648 -61.04 -48.25 77.54
CA LYS A 648 -59.61 -48.08 77.28
C LYS A 648 -59.23 -48.36 75.82
N SER A 649 -59.71 -49.48 75.27
CA SER A 649 -59.34 -49.93 73.92
C SER A 649 -59.71 -48.90 72.84
N TYR A 650 -60.95 -48.39 72.86
CA TYR A 650 -61.38 -47.35 71.93
C TYR A 650 -60.67 -46.01 72.14
N LEU A 651 -60.36 -45.63 73.39
CA LEU A 651 -59.58 -44.42 73.69
C LEU A 651 -58.16 -44.52 73.09
N THR A 652 -57.47 -45.64 73.29
CA THR A 652 -56.12 -45.88 72.74
C THR A 652 -56.13 -45.87 71.21
N ALA A 653 -57.09 -46.53 70.57
CA ALA A 653 -57.22 -46.56 69.12
C ALA A 653 -57.51 -45.16 68.53
N ALA A 654 -58.31 -44.35 69.22
CA ALA A 654 -58.60 -42.99 68.81
C ALA A 654 -57.40 -42.05 69.02
N GLN A 655 -56.66 -42.21 70.11
CA GLN A 655 -55.43 -41.44 70.35
C GLN A 655 -54.38 -41.69 69.27
N ALA A 656 -54.19 -42.95 68.86
CA ALA A 656 -53.31 -43.29 67.74
C ALA A 656 -53.74 -42.60 66.43
N ALA A 657 -55.04 -42.61 66.12
CA ALA A 657 -55.56 -41.96 64.91
C ALA A 657 -55.45 -40.42 64.95
N VAL A 658 -55.65 -39.78 66.11
CA VAL A 658 -55.47 -38.32 66.28
C VAL A 658 -53.99 -37.94 66.16
N ASN A 659 -53.06 -38.78 66.60
CA ASN A 659 -51.63 -38.53 66.47
C ASN A 659 -51.16 -38.44 65.01
N GLU A 660 -51.80 -39.17 64.10
CA GLU A 660 -51.58 -39.12 62.65
C GLU A 660 -52.05 -37.81 61.99
N LEU A 661 -52.80 -36.96 62.69
CA LEU A 661 -53.20 -35.66 62.16
C LEU A 661 -52.04 -34.65 62.19
N LEU A 662 -52.03 -33.78 61.19
CA LEU A 662 -51.23 -32.56 61.18
C LEU A 662 -51.59 -31.66 62.37
N ALA A 663 -50.63 -30.87 62.82
CA ALA A 663 -50.88 -29.87 63.84
C ALA A 663 -51.88 -28.84 63.30
N GLY A 664 -52.84 -28.44 64.13
CA GLY A 664 -53.87 -27.48 63.76
C GLY A 664 -55.15 -27.66 64.57
N GLY A 665 -56.11 -26.75 64.36
CA GLY A 665 -57.32 -26.66 65.17
C GLY A 665 -58.14 -27.96 65.23
N SER A 666 -58.19 -28.74 64.14
CA SER A 666 -58.92 -30.01 64.12
C SER A 666 -58.28 -31.09 65.01
N LYS A 667 -56.94 -31.19 65.03
CA LYS A 667 -56.23 -32.11 65.91
C LYS A 667 -56.44 -31.72 67.36
N THR A 668 -56.29 -30.43 67.67
CA THR A 668 -56.53 -29.88 69.01
C THR A 668 -57.95 -30.18 69.49
N TYR A 669 -58.95 -29.94 68.64
CA TYR A 669 -60.36 -30.19 68.94
C TYR A 669 -60.64 -31.68 69.23
N LEU A 670 -60.12 -32.58 68.40
CA LEU A 670 -60.29 -34.03 68.61
C LEU A 670 -59.53 -34.52 69.84
N GLN A 671 -58.36 -33.97 70.13
CA GLN A 671 -57.62 -34.27 71.36
C GLN A 671 -58.42 -33.87 72.61
N GLN A 672 -59.00 -32.67 72.64
CA GLN A 672 -59.85 -32.21 73.75
C GLN A 672 -61.04 -33.15 74.01
N LYS A 673 -61.64 -33.71 72.95
CA LYS A 673 -62.71 -34.72 73.08
C LYS A 673 -62.19 -36.01 73.70
N LEU A 674 -61.01 -36.50 73.31
CA LEU A 674 -60.39 -37.69 73.92
C LEU A 674 -60.03 -37.46 75.38
N ASP A 675 -59.53 -36.27 75.73
CA ASP A 675 -59.23 -35.91 77.11
C ASP A 675 -60.50 -35.92 77.98
N ALA A 676 -61.65 -35.51 77.41
CA ALA A 676 -62.95 -35.61 78.08
C ALA A 676 -63.39 -37.07 78.29
N VAL A 677 -63.20 -37.95 77.30
CA VAL A 677 -63.46 -39.40 77.42
C VAL A 677 -62.57 -40.02 78.49
N SER A 678 -61.27 -39.70 78.49
CA SER A 678 -60.32 -40.17 79.50
C SER A 678 -60.75 -39.76 80.91
N ARG A 679 -61.11 -38.48 81.12
CA ARG A 679 -61.66 -37.99 82.39
C ARG A 679 -62.92 -38.74 82.83
N PHE A 680 -63.82 -39.06 81.90
CA PHE A 680 -65.01 -39.84 82.21
C PHE A 680 -64.65 -41.24 82.74
N ILE A 681 -63.76 -41.98 82.05
CA ILE A 681 -63.34 -43.33 82.46
C ILE A 681 -62.70 -43.29 83.84
N GLN A 682 -61.84 -42.29 84.09
CA GLN A 682 -61.22 -42.04 85.39
C GLN A 682 -62.28 -41.82 86.49
N GLN A 683 -63.25 -40.94 86.25
CA GLN A 683 -64.28 -40.62 87.23
C GLN A 683 -65.23 -41.80 87.49
N ASP A 684 -65.59 -42.56 86.46
CA ASP A 684 -66.43 -43.76 86.58
C ASP A 684 -65.75 -44.83 87.47
N ALA A 685 -64.45 -45.04 87.30
CA ALA A 685 -63.67 -45.93 88.16
C ALA A 685 -63.61 -45.43 89.62
N ILE A 686 -63.36 -44.13 89.83
CA ILE A 686 -63.38 -43.52 91.18
C ILE A 686 -64.73 -43.74 91.86
N ASN A 687 -65.82 -43.47 91.14
CA ASN A 687 -67.18 -43.58 91.66
C ASN A 687 -67.53 -45.03 92.02
N LYS A 688 -67.17 -46.00 91.18
CA LYS A 688 -67.44 -47.42 91.42
C LYS A 688 -66.62 -47.98 92.59
N VAL A 689 -65.35 -47.62 92.72
CA VAL A 689 -64.53 -47.98 93.90
C VAL A 689 -65.09 -47.38 95.17
N THR A 690 -65.46 -46.10 95.15
CA THR A 690 -66.10 -45.42 96.30
C THR A 690 -67.41 -46.10 96.69
N ALA A 691 -68.23 -46.53 95.71
CA ALA A 691 -69.43 -47.30 95.97
C ALA A 691 -69.14 -48.68 96.61
N ALA A 692 -68.09 -49.38 96.15
CA ALA A 692 -67.65 -50.64 96.71
C ALA A 692 -67.17 -50.51 98.16
N GLU A 693 -66.39 -49.46 98.47
CA GLU A 693 -65.93 -49.13 99.82
C GLU A 693 -67.10 -48.84 100.77
N LYS A 694 -68.12 -48.12 100.30
CA LYS A 694 -69.28 -47.72 101.11
C LYS A 694 -70.27 -48.86 101.33
N LYS A 695 -70.58 -49.62 100.28
CA LYS A 695 -71.63 -50.66 100.31
C LYS A 695 -71.12 -51.98 100.87
N LEU A 696 -69.82 -52.25 100.76
CA LEU A 696 -69.18 -53.49 101.22
C LEU A 696 -69.96 -54.74 100.77
N ARG A 697 -70.28 -54.82 99.47
CA ARG A 697 -70.86 -56.00 98.82
C ARG A 697 -70.05 -56.41 97.59
N GLN A 698 -70.03 -57.71 97.30
CA GLN A 698 -69.24 -58.27 96.21
C GLN A 698 -69.62 -57.74 94.82
N ASP A 699 -70.92 -57.53 94.57
CA ASP A 699 -71.41 -57.02 93.28
C ASP A 699 -70.87 -55.62 92.93
N TYR A 700 -70.61 -54.77 93.94
CA TYR A 700 -69.99 -53.47 93.72
C TYR A 700 -68.47 -53.59 93.53
N VAL A 701 -67.82 -54.54 94.20
CA VAL A 701 -66.39 -54.80 94.00
C VAL A 701 -66.12 -55.27 92.57
N ASP A 702 -66.93 -56.19 92.03
CA ASP A 702 -66.72 -56.73 90.69
C ASP A 702 -66.89 -55.62 89.62
N LYS A 703 -67.90 -54.75 89.77
CA LYS A 703 -68.10 -53.57 88.91
C LYS A 703 -66.95 -52.57 89.02
N ALA A 704 -66.43 -52.35 90.23
CA ALA A 704 -65.29 -51.48 90.47
C ALA A 704 -64.00 -52.06 89.88
N GLN A 705 -63.77 -53.37 90.00
CA GLN A 705 -62.60 -54.03 89.45
C GLN A 705 -62.57 -53.93 87.93
N TYR A 706 -63.72 -54.11 87.27
CA TYR A 706 -63.85 -53.90 85.84
C TYR A 706 -63.49 -52.46 85.44
N ALA A 707 -64.04 -51.46 86.13
CA ALA A 707 -63.75 -50.05 85.82
C ALA A 707 -62.30 -49.64 86.11
N VAL A 708 -61.66 -50.20 87.14
CA VAL A 708 -60.22 -49.99 87.42
C VAL A 708 -59.35 -50.63 86.34
N ASN A 709 -59.75 -51.79 85.80
CA ASN A 709 -59.02 -52.43 84.71
C ASN A 709 -59.03 -51.59 83.42
N GLU A 710 -60.13 -50.86 83.17
CA GLU A 710 -60.30 -49.91 82.07
C GLU A 710 -59.45 -48.63 82.20
N LEU A 711 -58.76 -48.42 83.33
CA LEU A 711 -57.81 -47.32 83.45
C LEU A 711 -56.48 -47.62 82.75
N GLU A 712 -55.87 -46.56 82.23
CA GLU A 712 -54.46 -46.56 81.87
C GLU A 712 -53.60 -46.85 83.10
N ASN A 713 -52.41 -47.41 82.87
CA ASN A 713 -51.50 -47.70 83.96
C ASN A 713 -50.97 -46.37 84.51
N GLY A 714 -51.06 -46.19 85.83
CA GLY A 714 -50.67 -44.93 86.46
C GLY A 714 -51.06 -44.88 87.94
N SER A 715 -50.70 -43.78 88.59
CA SER A 715 -50.92 -43.55 90.02
C SER A 715 -52.38 -43.71 90.43
N LEU A 716 -53.32 -43.22 89.60
CA LEU A 716 -54.75 -43.32 89.87
C LEU A 716 -55.22 -44.78 89.89
N LYS A 717 -54.85 -45.58 88.88
CA LYS A 717 -55.21 -47.01 88.81
C LYS A 717 -54.66 -47.77 90.01
N THR A 718 -53.39 -47.54 90.35
CA THR A 718 -52.74 -48.17 91.51
C THR A 718 -53.44 -47.81 92.82
N SER A 719 -53.74 -46.53 93.03
CA SER A 719 -54.43 -46.05 94.23
C SER A 719 -55.84 -46.62 94.36
N LEU A 720 -56.61 -46.63 93.27
CA LEU A 720 -57.96 -47.20 93.24
C LEU A 720 -57.96 -48.71 93.44
N GLN A 721 -56.97 -49.42 92.90
CA GLN A 721 -56.80 -50.86 93.12
C GLN A 721 -56.53 -51.17 94.59
N GLN A 722 -55.61 -50.44 95.24
CA GLN A 722 -55.31 -50.60 96.67
C GLN A 722 -56.57 -50.37 97.54
N ARG A 723 -57.29 -49.28 97.26
CA ARG A 723 -58.58 -48.96 97.90
C ARG A 723 -59.61 -50.09 97.75
N LEU A 724 -59.73 -50.61 96.54
CA LEU A 724 -60.64 -51.71 96.24
C LEU A 724 -60.24 -53.01 96.95
N ASP A 725 -58.95 -53.31 97.07
CA ASP A 725 -58.44 -54.49 97.78
C ASP A 725 -58.67 -54.40 99.30
N ILE A 726 -58.57 -53.19 99.87
CA ILE A 726 -58.98 -52.91 101.25
C ILE A 726 -60.49 -53.18 101.42
N ALA A 727 -61.33 -52.73 100.48
CA ALA A 727 -62.77 -53.00 100.53
C ALA A 727 -63.08 -54.51 100.46
N LYS A 728 -62.40 -55.26 99.59
CA LYS A 728 -62.49 -56.75 99.52
C LYS A 728 -62.14 -57.41 100.85
N LYS A 729 -61.07 -56.95 101.51
CA LYS A 729 -60.67 -57.45 102.83
C LYS A 729 -61.75 -57.18 103.88
N LYS A 730 -62.29 -55.96 103.95
CA LYS A 730 -63.39 -55.60 104.86
C LYS A 730 -64.65 -56.46 104.65
N ILE A 731 -65.01 -56.74 103.39
CA ILE A 731 -66.14 -57.64 103.07
C ILE A 731 -65.90 -59.04 103.63
N THR A 732 -64.69 -59.57 103.45
CA THR A 732 -64.32 -60.89 103.97
C THR A 732 -64.40 -60.95 105.50
N GLU A 733 -63.95 -59.90 106.19
CA GLU A 733 -64.05 -59.78 107.65
C GLU A 733 -65.50 -59.65 108.15
N LEU A 734 -66.34 -58.88 107.46
CA LEU A 734 -67.77 -58.77 107.77
C LEU A 734 -68.47 -60.13 107.65
N TYR A 735 -68.19 -60.89 106.60
CA TYR A 735 -68.73 -62.24 106.44
C TYR A 735 -68.25 -63.18 107.56
N LYS A 736 -66.98 -63.11 107.96
CA LYS A 736 -66.47 -63.88 109.12
C LYS A 736 -67.21 -63.51 110.41
N LYS A 737 -67.41 -62.22 110.69
CA LYS A 737 -68.15 -61.76 111.88
C LYS A 737 -69.61 -62.21 111.88
N GLN A 738 -70.31 -62.03 110.76
CA GLN A 738 -71.69 -62.51 110.60
C GLN A 738 -71.77 -64.02 110.80
N PHE A 739 -70.83 -64.77 110.22
CA PHE A 739 -70.72 -66.21 110.39
C PHE A 739 -70.54 -66.61 111.85
N SER A 740 -69.58 -66.00 112.56
CA SER A 740 -69.36 -66.27 113.99
C SER A 740 -70.58 -65.93 114.84
N ALA A 741 -71.29 -64.83 114.54
CA ALA A 741 -72.51 -64.45 115.25
C ALA A 741 -73.65 -65.46 115.01
N ALA A 742 -73.79 -65.96 113.77
CA ALA A 742 -74.73 -67.02 113.44
C ALA A 742 -74.36 -68.34 114.13
N ASP A 743 -73.09 -68.74 114.12
CA ASP A 743 -72.59 -69.94 114.81
C ASP A 743 -72.89 -69.87 116.32
N ALA A 744 -72.60 -68.73 116.96
CA ALA A 744 -72.90 -68.53 118.38
C ALA A 744 -74.39 -68.66 118.68
N LYS A 745 -75.27 -68.10 117.83
CA LYS A 745 -76.73 -68.26 117.98
C LYS A 745 -77.18 -69.70 117.77
N VAL A 746 -76.59 -70.44 116.82
CA VAL A 746 -76.84 -71.87 116.65
C VAL A 746 -76.43 -72.65 117.89
N ARG A 747 -75.25 -72.37 118.48
CA ARG A 747 -74.82 -72.97 119.76
C ARG A 747 -75.79 -72.68 120.90
N MET A 748 -76.32 -71.47 120.99
CA MET A 748 -77.35 -71.11 121.97
C MET A 748 -78.65 -71.89 121.75
N ALA A 749 -79.09 -72.03 120.49
CA ALA A 749 -80.26 -72.84 120.15
C ALA A 749 -80.04 -74.33 120.52
N GLU A 750 -78.86 -74.88 120.23
CA GLU A 750 -78.45 -76.25 120.59
C GLU A 750 -78.49 -76.47 122.12
N ARG A 751 -78.02 -75.48 122.90
CA ARG A 751 -77.93 -75.54 124.36
C ARG A 751 -79.30 -75.44 125.05
N TYR A 752 -80.07 -74.39 124.75
CA TYR A 752 -81.30 -74.07 125.49
C TYR A 752 -82.55 -74.75 124.91
N LYS A 753 -82.53 -75.13 123.63
CA LYS A 753 -83.62 -75.87 122.96
C LYS A 753 -85.02 -75.27 123.13
N THR A 754 -85.15 -73.94 123.14
CA THR A 754 -86.45 -73.26 123.13
C THR A 754 -86.77 -72.69 121.74
N LYS A 755 -88.07 -72.51 121.43
CA LYS A 755 -88.51 -71.87 120.17
C LYS A 755 -87.89 -70.50 119.94
N LYS A 756 -87.68 -69.71 121.02
CA LYS A 756 -87.05 -68.38 120.97
C LYS A 756 -85.62 -68.43 120.41
N TYR A 757 -84.76 -69.29 120.96
CA TYR A 757 -83.37 -69.38 120.52
C TYR A 757 -83.23 -70.01 119.14
N LYS A 758 -84.05 -71.03 118.82
CA LYS A 758 -84.06 -71.66 117.48
C LYS A 758 -84.44 -70.66 116.39
N SER A 759 -85.46 -69.83 116.63
CA SER A 759 -85.89 -68.80 115.66
C SER A 759 -84.84 -67.70 115.46
N SER A 760 -84.21 -67.23 116.55
CA SER A 760 -83.13 -66.23 116.47
C SER A 760 -81.90 -66.74 115.70
N ALA A 761 -81.56 -68.01 115.89
CA ALA A 761 -80.50 -68.67 115.13
C ALA A 761 -80.89 -68.86 113.65
N GLN A 762 -82.15 -69.20 113.36
CA GLN A 762 -82.62 -69.37 111.98
C GLN A 762 -82.54 -68.08 111.18
N ILE A 763 -82.91 -66.95 111.78
CA ILE A 763 -82.77 -65.61 111.18
C ILE A 763 -81.29 -65.31 110.90
N ALA A 764 -80.40 -65.60 111.84
CA ALA A 764 -78.97 -65.33 111.69
C ALA A 764 -78.27 -66.25 110.69
N VAL A 765 -78.65 -67.53 110.58
CA VAL A 765 -78.14 -68.43 109.54
C VAL A 765 -78.69 -68.02 108.18
N ASN A 766 -79.99 -67.67 108.09
CA ASN A 766 -80.60 -67.21 106.84
C ASN A 766 -79.94 -65.94 106.28
N SER A 767 -79.51 -65.02 107.16
CA SER A 767 -78.83 -63.79 106.75
C SER A 767 -77.38 -63.97 106.31
N LEU A 768 -76.78 -65.15 106.49
CA LEU A 768 -75.46 -65.45 105.91
C LEU A 768 -75.54 -65.58 104.40
N LYS A 769 -74.46 -65.21 103.71
CA LYS A 769 -74.25 -65.55 102.30
C LYS A 769 -74.24 -67.07 102.15
N THR A 770 -74.81 -67.57 101.05
CA THR A 770 -74.73 -68.98 100.67
C THR A 770 -73.26 -69.42 100.65
N SER A 771 -72.93 -70.34 101.54
CA SER A 771 -71.60 -70.91 101.68
C SER A 771 -71.71 -72.31 102.28
N TYR A 772 -70.68 -73.13 102.08
CA TYR A 772 -70.58 -74.42 102.77
C TYR A 772 -70.78 -74.27 104.29
N GLN A 773 -70.22 -73.19 104.85
CA GLN A 773 -70.27 -72.92 106.28
C GLN A 773 -71.71 -72.57 106.73
N LYS A 774 -72.48 -71.79 105.95
CA LYS A 774 -73.92 -71.56 106.20
C LYS A 774 -74.69 -72.87 106.20
N THR A 775 -74.42 -73.75 105.23
CA THR A 775 -75.07 -75.06 105.13
C THR A 775 -74.78 -75.93 106.36
N VAL A 776 -73.55 -75.91 106.87
CA VAL A 776 -73.17 -76.61 108.10
C VAL A 776 -73.94 -76.08 109.31
N LEU A 777 -74.02 -74.75 109.49
CA LEU A 777 -74.81 -74.14 110.57
C LEU A 777 -76.31 -74.44 110.45
N GLN A 778 -76.85 -74.45 109.23
CA GLN A 778 -78.25 -74.76 108.99
C GLN A 778 -78.58 -76.22 109.34
N LYS A 779 -77.72 -77.17 108.95
CA LYS A 779 -77.86 -78.59 109.33
C LYS A 779 -77.85 -78.76 110.85
N ARG A 780 -76.89 -78.13 111.53
CA ARG A 780 -76.79 -78.11 112.99
C ARG A 780 -78.05 -77.57 113.65
N LEU A 781 -78.55 -76.44 113.17
CA LEU A 781 -79.77 -75.82 113.69
C LEU A 781 -81.03 -76.69 113.46
N ASN A 782 -81.14 -77.36 112.32
CA ASN A 782 -82.27 -78.25 112.02
C ASN A 782 -82.35 -79.43 113.01
N ALA A 783 -81.21 -79.94 113.46
CA ALA A 783 -81.12 -81.05 114.42
C ALA A 783 -81.61 -80.70 115.83
N VAL A 784 -81.75 -79.40 116.17
CA VAL A 784 -82.25 -78.96 117.47
C VAL A 784 -83.75 -79.23 117.61
N ARG A 785 -84.16 -80.18 118.48
CA ARG A 785 -85.56 -80.43 118.84
C ARG A 785 -85.98 -79.53 120.01
N ALA A 786 -86.79 -78.51 119.75
CA ALA A 786 -87.23 -77.59 120.79
C ALA A 786 -88.23 -78.28 121.74
N ARG A 787 -88.05 -78.08 123.07
CA ARG A 787 -89.02 -78.50 124.08
C ARG A 787 -90.10 -77.45 124.26
#